data_AF-A0A2K5N4D7-F1
#
_entry.id   AF-A0A2K5N4D7-F1
#
_cell.length_a   1.000
_cell.length_b   1.000
_cell.length_c   1.000
_cell.angle_alpha   90.00
_cell.angle_beta   90.00
_cell.angle_gamma   90.00
#
_symmetry.space_group_name_H-M   'P 1'
#
loop_
_entity.id
_entity.type
_entity.pdbx_description
1 polymer ?
#
loop_
_entity_poly.entity_id
_entity_poly.type
_entity_poly.pdbx_seq_one_letter_code
_entity_poly.pdbx_strand_id
1 'polypeptide(L)'
;MAAKTAGVGRWEVVKKGRRPGAGAGGRGGSGNRRALGEANGVWKYDLTPPIQTTSTLYERGFENIMKRQNKEQVPPPAVEPKKPGNKKQPKKVATLPNQNQKQGRFRSLEEALKALDVAALQKELDKSQSVFSGNPSIWLKDLASYLNYKLQAPLSEPTLSQHTHGESLHGYRICIQAILQDKPKIATANLGKFLELLRSHQSRPAKCLTIMWALGQAGFANLTEGLKVWLGIMLPVLGIKSLSPFAITYLDRLLLMHPNLTKGFGMIGPKDFFPLLDFAYMPNNSLTPSLQEQLCQLYPRLKVLAFGAKPDSTLHTYFPSFLSRATPSCPPEMKKELLSSLTECLTVDPLSASVWRQLYPKHLSQSSLLLEHLLSSWEQIPKKVQKSLQETIQSLKLTNQELLRKGSGNNQDVVTCDMACKGLLQQAQGPRLPWTRLLLLLLVFAVGFLCHDLRSHSSFQASLTGRLLRTSGFLPASQQACAKLYSYSLQGYSWLEETLPVWGSHLLTMVRPSLQLAWAHTNATVSFFSAHCASHLAWFGDSLTSLSQRLQIQLPDSLNQLLHYLRELPLLFYQNVLLPLWHLLLEALASAHKHCHEACRGEVTWDCMKTQLSEAVHWTWLCLQDITVAFLDWALALISQQ
;
A
#
# COMPACT_ATOMS: atom_id res chain seq x y z
N MET A 1 -0.10 71.48 -46.24
CA MET A 1 0.28 70.56 -47.35
C MET A 1 0.62 69.23 -46.71
N ALA A 2 0.13 68.04 -47.04
CA ALA A 2 -0.86 67.45 -47.94
C ALA A 2 -0.90 65.96 -47.48
N ALA A 3 -1.92 65.11 -47.59
CA ALA A 3 -3.32 65.18 -47.98
C ALA A 3 -3.97 63.80 -47.70
N LYS A 4 -5.30 63.82 -47.48
CA LYS A 4 -6.34 62.84 -47.92
C LYS A 4 -6.51 61.46 -47.26
N THR A 5 -7.49 61.43 -46.34
CA THR A 5 -8.81 60.72 -46.36
C THR A 5 -9.14 59.59 -47.36
N ALA A 6 -9.95 58.64 -46.83
CA ALA A 6 -11.01 57.78 -47.41
C ALA A 6 -10.69 56.26 -47.48
N GLY A 7 -11.56 55.32 -47.09
CA GLY A 7 -12.97 55.40 -46.73
C GLY A 7 -13.50 54.17 -46.00
N VAL A 8 -14.66 54.38 -45.36
CA VAL A 8 -15.49 53.45 -44.59
C VAL A 8 -16.45 52.69 -45.52
N GLY A 9 -16.69 51.41 -45.23
CA GLY A 9 -17.78 50.61 -45.82
C GLY A 9 -18.33 49.61 -44.79
N ARG A 10 -19.40 50.03 -44.10
CA ARG A 10 -20.25 49.28 -43.16
C ARG A 10 -21.45 48.72 -43.92
N TRP A 11 -21.89 47.48 -43.68
CA TRP A 11 -23.26 46.91 -43.84
C TRP A 11 -23.16 45.38 -43.50
N GLU A 12 -24.08 44.65 -42.88
CA GLU A 12 -25.34 44.90 -42.17
C GLU A 12 -25.71 43.57 -41.47
N VAL A 13 -26.42 43.65 -40.35
CA VAL A 13 -26.91 42.51 -39.55
C VAL A 13 -28.35 42.21 -39.97
N VAL A 14 -28.68 40.95 -40.26
CA VAL A 14 -30.07 40.50 -40.43
C VAL A 14 -30.40 39.41 -39.39
N LYS A 15 -31.24 39.76 -38.40
CA LYS A 15 -32.15 38.85 -37.68
C LYS A 15 -33.39 38.66 -38.59
N LYS A 16 -34.21 37.61 -38.58
CA LYS A 16 -34.82 36.84 -37.48
C LYS A 16 -35.72 35.76 -38.11
N GLY A 17 -36.00 34.66 -37.39
CA GLY A 17 -37.16 33.80 -37.67
C GLY A 17 -37.42 32.82 -36.52
N ARG A 18 -38.59 32.90 -35.88
CA ARG A 18 -39.01 32.14 -34.67
C ARG A 18 -40.11 31.13 -35.04
N ARG A 19 -39.95 29.87 -34.57
CA ARG A 19 -40.94 28.86 -34.06
C ARG A 19 -42.05 28.34 -35.02
N PRO A 20 -42.79 27.23 -34.72
CA PRO A 20 -42.88 26.35 -33.51
C PRO A 20 -42.52 24.87 -33.82
N GLY A 21 -42.53 23.82 -32.97
CA GLY A 21 -43.09 23.51 -31.66
C GLY A 21 -43.91 22.20 -31.74
N ALA A 22 -43.37 21.07 -31.24
CA ALA A 22 -44.05 19.82 -30.78
C ALA A 22 -42.91 18.90 -30.24
N GLY A 23 -42.82 18.48 -28.97
CA GLY A 23 -43.79 17.71 -28.16
C GLY A 23 -43.71 16.23 -28.57
N ALA A 24 -43.39 15.22 -27.76
CA ALA A 24 -43.15 15.05 -26.33
C ALA A 24 -42.51 13.65 -26.13
N GLY A 25 -41.95 13.36 -24.94
CA GLY A 25 -41.92 11.97 -24.42
C GLY A 25 -40.62 11.44 -23.80
N GLY A 26 -40.39 11.75 -22.52
CA GLY A 26 -40.28 10.71 -21.49
C GLY A 26 -38.94 10.01 -21.17
N ARG A 27 -38.37 10.42 -20.03
CA ARG A 27 -37.78 9.62 -18.92
C ARG A 27 -36.33 9.10 -19.01
N GLY A 28 -35.59 9.38 -17.93
CA GLY A 28 -34.61 8.46 -17.32
C GLY A 28 -33.23 9.05 -17.09
N GLY A 29 -32.95 9.54 -15.88
CA GLY A 29 -31.70 10.23 -15.54
C GLY A 29 -30.49 9.32 -15.30
N SER A 30 -29.30 9.90 -15.48
CA SER A 30 -28.10 9.59 -14.71
C SER A 30 -27.12 10.76 -14.85
N GLY A 31 -26.71 11.31 -13.71
CA GLY A 31 -25.94 12.54 -13.60
C GLY A 31 -24.46 12.38 -13.96
N ASN A 32 -24.00 13.36 -14.75
CA ASN A 32 -22.83 14.19 -14.48
C ASN A 32 -21.47 13.50 -14.23
N ARG A 33 -20.68 13.27 -15.29
CA ARG A 33 -19.20 13.38 -15.30
C ARG A 33 -18.70 13.79 -16.69
N ARG A 34 -18.61 15.09 -16.95
CA ARG A 34 -17.72 15.66 -17.99
C ARG A 34 -17.18 17.01 -17.53
N ALA A 35 -16.00 16.99 -16.95
CA ALA A 35 -15.05 18.11 -16.95
C ALA A 35 -13.70 17.56 -16.50
N LEU A 36 -12.73 17.50 -17.45
CA LEU A 36 -11.27 17.43 -17.31
C LEU A 36 -10.68 16.57 -18.43
N GLY A 37 -10.63 17.15 -19.62
CA GLY A 37 -9.92 16.60 -20.78
C GLY A 37 -9.23 17.67 -21.63
N GLU A 38 -9.14 18.91 -21.15
CA GLU A 38 -8.59 20.04 -21.90
C GLU A 38 -7.39 20.64 -21.14
N ALA A 39 -6.31 19.87 -21.09
CA ALA A 39 -4.97 20.37 -20.81
C ALA A 39 -3.93 19.36 -21.33
N ASN A 40 -4.01 19.03 -22.62
CA ASN A 40 -2.90 18.49 -23.40
C ASN A 40 -3.22 18.77 -24.87
N GLY A 41 -2.54 19.76 -25.44
CA GLY A 41 -2.67 20.13 -26.84
C GLY A 41 -2.31 18.95 -27.75
N VAL A 42 -3.30 18.37 -28.39
CA VAL A 42 -3.15 17.46 -29.52
C VAL A 42 -3.89 18.10 -30.68
N TRP A 43 -3.15 18.43 -31.74
CA TRP A 43 -3.69 18.92 -33.00
C TRP A 43 -4.70 17.89 -33.54
N LYS A 44 -5.98 18.26 -33.60
CA LYS A 44 -7.01 17.51 -34.33
C LYS A 44 -6.97 17.94 -35.79
N TYR A 45 -6.62 17.02 -36.68
CA TYR A 45 -7.00 17.11 -38.09
C TYR A 45 -8.35 16.41 -38.28
N ASP A 46 -9.27 17.09 -38.97
CA ASP A 46 -10.56 16.53 -39.38
C ASP A 46 -10.35 15.38 -40.37
N LEU A 47 -10.94 14.22 -40.05
CA LEU A 47 -10.98 13.05 -40.92
C LEU A 47 -11.95 13.32 -42.07
N THR A 48 -11.42 13.56 -43.26
CA THR A 48 -12.14 13.32 -44.51
C THR A 48 -12.29 11.81 -44.72
N PRO A 49 -13.41 11.33 -45.31
CA PRO A 49 -13.61 9.90 -45.55
C PRO A 49 -12.56 9.35 -46.53
N PRO A 50 -12.19 8.06 -46.42
CA PRO A 50 -11.08 7.50 -47.16
C PRO A 50 -11.39 7.49 -48.67
N ILE A 51 -10.50 8.12 -49.44
CA ILE A 51 -10.44 7.98 -50.89
C ILE A 51 -10.06 6.51 -51.18
N GLN A 52 -10.84 5.85 -52.04
CA GLN A 52 -10.56 4.49 -52.50
C GLN A 52 -9.18 4.42 -53.16
N THR A 53 -8.33 3.51 -52.69
CA THR A 53 -7.01 3.28 -53.28
C THR A 53 -7.17 2.55 -54.62
N THR A 54 -6.85 3.23 -55.71
CA THR A 54 -6.52 2.56 -56.97
C THR A 54 -5.23 1.77 -56.78
N SER A 55 -5.26 0.50 -57.16
CA SER A 55 -4.12 -0.40 -57.08
C SER A 55 -2.97 0.14 -57.95
N THR A 56 -1.81 0.34 -57.33
CA THR A 56 -0.62 0.78 -58.06
C THR A 56 -0.07 -0.36 -58.91
N LEU A 57 0.49 -0.01 -60.08
CA LEU A 57 1.05 -0.92 -61.10
C LEU A 57 2.07 -1.94 -60.57
N TYR A 58 2.65 -1.70 -59.39
CA TYR A 58 3.64 -2.58 -58.75
C TYR A 58 3.02 -3.85 -58.13
N GLU A 59 1.75 -3.78 -57.71
CA GLU A 59 1.03 -4.89 -57.07
C GLU A 59 0.55 -5.95 -58.07
N ARG A 60 0.36 -5.55 -59.35
CA ARG A 60 -0.05 -6.43 -60.44
C ARG A 60 1.09 -7.29 -61.03
N GLY A 61 2.35 -6.91 -60.77
CA GLY A 61 3.52 -7.57 -61.34
C GLY A 61 3.97 -8.84 -60.60
N PHE A 62 3.80 -8.90 -59.28
CA PHE A 62 4.35 -9.99 -58.47
C PHE A 62 3.34 -11.09 -58.09
N GLU A 63 2.03 -10.83 -58.10
CA GLU A 63 1.02 -11.89 -57.90
C GLU A 63 0.87 -12.83 -59.12
N ASN A 64 1.15 -12.35 -60.34
CA ASN A 64 0.96 -13.14 -61.56
C ASN A 64 2.11 -14.09 -61.89
N ILE A 65 3.27 -13.95 -61.24
CA ILE A 65 4.43 -14.83 -61.45
C ILE A 65 4.32 -16.08 -60.56
N MET A 66 3.72 -15.98 -59.38
CA MET A 66 3.59 -17.13 -58.47
C MET A 66 2.44 -18.08 -58.84
N LYS A 67 1.43 -17.61 -59.59
CA LYS A 67 0.30 -18.44 -60.06
C LYS A 67 0.54 -19.13 -61.42
N ARG A 68 1.61 -18.80 -62.16
CA ARG A 68 1.92 -19.40 -63.47
C ARG A 68 2.80 -20.65 -63.43
N GLN A 69 3.48 -20.97 -62.32
CA GLN A 69 4.29 -22.20 -62.23
C GLN A 69 3.54 -23.44 -61.71
N ASN A 70 2.26 -23.31 -61.31
CA ASN A 70 1.47 -24.41 -60.73
C ASN A 70 0.38 -24.99 -61.67
N LYS A 71 0.48 -24.73 -62.97
CA LYS A 71 -0.45 -25.23 -63.99
C LYS A 71 0.29 -25.62 -65.28
N GLU A 72 1.01 -26.73 -65.26
CA GLU A 72 1.18 -27.56 -66.47
C GLU A 72 1.61 -28.98 -66.09
N GLN A 73 0.89 -29.97 -66.66
CA GLN A 73 1.04 -31.44 -66.58
C GLN A 73 0.45 -32.14 -65.34
N VAL A 74 -0.74 -32.75 -65.47
CA VAL A 74 -1.01 -34.18 -65.82
C VAL A 74 -2.55 -34.36 -66.07
N PRO A 75 -3.03 -35.21 -67.02
CA PRO A 75 -4.46 -35.45 -67.29
C PRO A 75 -5.16 -36.38 -66.25
N PRO A 76 -6.51 -36.44 -66.22
CA PRO A 76 -7.28 -37.11 -65.15
C PRO A 76 -7.40 -38.64 -65.30
N PRO A 77 -7.60 -39.40 -64.20
CA PRO A 77 -7.83 -40.84 -64.23
C PRO A 77 -9.33 -41.19 -64.36
N ALA A 78 -9.62 -42.28 -65.08
CA ALA A 78 -10.93 -42.94 -65.14
C ALA A 78 -11.08 -44.02 -64.04
N VAL A 79 -12.34 -44.35 -63.73
CA VAL A 79 -12.83 -45.03 -62.51
C VAL A 79 -13.00 -46.56 -62.68
N GLU A 80 -12.41 -47.32 -61.74
CA GLU A 80 -12.78 -48.65 -61.12
C GLU A 80 -13.01 -49.93 -61.98
N PRO A 81 -12.92 -51.20 -61.43
CA PRO A 81 -13.15 -51.62 -60.02
C PRO A 81 -12.29 -52.75 -59.37
N LYS A 82 -12.34 -52.76 -58.01
CA LYS A 82 -12.38 -53.86 -56.99
C LYS A 82 -11.37 -55.05 -56.96
N LYS A 83 -10.59 -55.08 -55.85
CA LYS A 83 -10.06 -56.14 -54.90
C LYS A 83 -10.27 -57.65 -55.20
N PRO A 84 -9.46 -58.62 -54.64
CA PRO A 84 -8.71 -58.54 -53.35
C PRO A 84 -7.30 -59.23 -53.25
N GLY A 85 -6.49 -58.72 -52.30
CA GLY A 85 -5.68 -59.45 -51.30
C GLY A 85 -4.59 -60.48 -51.69
N ASN A 86 -3.33 -60.20 -51.33
CA ASN A 86 -2.57 -61.08 -50.43
C ASN A 86 -1.26 -60.47 -49.86
N LYS A 87 -0.92 -60.88 -48.64
CA LYS A 87 0.29 -60.55 -47.87
C LYS A 87 1.58 -61.02 -48.55
N LYS A 88 2.66 -60.21 -48.50
CA LYS A 88 4.07 -60.61 -48.22
C LYS A 88 5.03 -59.41 -48.36
N GLN A 89 5.63 -58.99 -47.24
CA GLN A 89 7.05 -58.58 -47.23
C GLN A 89 7.91 -59.87 -47.12
N PRO A 90 9.25 -59.89 -47.32
CA PRO A 90 10.22 -58.78 -47.50
C PRO A 90 11.27 -59.01 -48.63
N LYS A 91 12.10 -58.01 -48.94
CA LYS A 91 13.58 -58.16 -49.02
C LYS A 91 14.31 -56.84 -49.27
N LYS A 92 15.30 -56.58 -48.40
CA LYS A 92 16.36 -55.58 -48.52
C LYS A 92 17.21 -55.82 -49.76
N VAL A 93 17.59 -54.75 -50.45
CA VAL A 93 18.86 -54.68 -51.20
C VAL A 93 19.58 -53.40 -50.76
N ALA A 94 20.82 -53.59 -50.33
CA ALA A 94 21.71 -52.56 -49.80
C ALA A 94 22.26 -51.68 -50.94
N THR A 95 22.44 -50.39 -50.67
CA THR A 95 23.36 -49.54 -51.44
C THR A 95 24.26 -48.78 -50.46
N LEU A 96 25.54 -48.72 -50.81
CA LEU A 96 26.70 -48.28 -50.03
C LEU A 96 26.65 -46.81 -49.56
N PRO A 97 27.39 -46.44 -48.50
CA PRO A 97 27.24 -45.15 -47.83
C PRO A 97 27.99 -44.05 -48.57
N ASN A 98 27.28 -42.96 -48.88
CA ASN A 98 27.91 -41.70 -49.25
C ASN A 98 28.44 -41.02 -47.98
N GLN A 99 29.74 -40.73 -47.94
CA GLN A 99 30.41 -40.00 -46.86
C GLN A 99 29.94 -38.54 -46.87
N ASN A 100 28.81 -38.30 -46.21
CA ASN A 100 28.51 -37.04 -45.55
C ASN A 100 27.74 -37.42 -44.30
N GLN A 101 28.47 -37.68 -43.22
CA GLN A 101 27.88 -37.85 -41.90
C GLN A 101 27.14 -36.56 -41.56
N LYS A 102 25.83 -36.52 -41.82
CA LYS A 102 24.91 -35.61 -41.13
C LYS A 102 25.12 -35.90 -39.64
N GLN A 103 25.88 -35.04 -38.98
CA GLN A 103 26.11 -35.13 -37.56
C GLN A 103 24.74 -35.14 -36.88
N GLY A 104 24.44 -36.19 -36.12
CA GLY A 104 23.13 -36.40 -35.53
C GLY A 104 22.77 -35.28 -34.56
N ARG A 105 21.48 -34.92 -34.50
CA ARG A 105 20.95 -33.94 -33.55
C ARG A 105 21.29 -34.39 -32.13
N PHE A 106 21.97 -33.54 -31.37
CA PHE A 106 22.28 -33.77 -29.96
C PHE A 106 21.03 -33.68 -29.10
N ARG A 107 21.00 -34.41 -27.97
CA ARG A 107 19.85 -34.39 -27.06
C ARG A 107 19.82 -33.11 -26.23
N SER A 108 20.97 -32.55 -25.92
CA SER A 108 21.12 -31.28 -25.20
C SER A 108 22.18 -30.38 -25.83
N LEU A 109 22.11 -29.08 -25.55
CA LEU A 109 23.15 -28.12 -25.96
C LEU A 109 24.48 -28.38 -25.25
N GLU A 110 24.44 -28.86 -24.00
CA GLU A 110 25.64 -29.18 -23.22
C GLU A 110 26.46 -30.32 -23.86
N GLU A 111 25.79 -31.38 -24.31
CA GLU A 111 26.43 -32.47 -25.05
C GLU A 111 27.07 -31.97 -26.36
N ALA A 112 26.36 -31.10 -27.08
CA ALA A 112 26.86 -30.52 -28.33
C ALA A 112 28.10 -29.64 -28.10
N LEU A 113 28.13 -28.88 -27.00
CA LEU A 113 29.28 -28.05 -26.62
C LEU A 113 30.47 -28.90 -26.18
N LYS A 114 30.26 -29.99 -25.43
CA LYS A 114 31.34 -30.93 -25.05
C LYS A 114 31.96 -31.62 -26.27
N ALA A 115 31.18 -31.86 -27.31
CA ALA A 115 31.64 -32.45 -28.57
C ALA A 115 32.26 -31.44 -29.55
N LEU A 116 32.30 -30.15 -29.21
CA LEU A 116 32.83 -29.11 -30.08
C LEU A 116 34.36 -29.11 -30.04
N ASP A 117 34.99 -29.37 -31.19
CA ASP A 117 36.44 -29.28 -31.34
C ASP A 117 36.89 -27.82 -31.56
N VAL A 118 37.64 -27.30 -30.57
CA VAL A 118 38.16 -25.92 -30.57
C VAL A 118 39.25 -25.75 -31.63
N ALA A 119 40.07 -26.75 -31.90
CA ALA A 119 41.12 -26.65 -32.92
C ALA A 119 40.52 -26.56 -34.33
N ALA A 120 39.46 -27.33 -34.58
CA ALA A 120 38.71 -27.23 -35.84
C ALA A 120 38.01 -25.87 -35.99
N LEU A 121 37.47 -25.31 -34.90
CA LEU A 121 36.86 -23.98 -34.91
C LEU A 121 37.90 -22.88 -35.23
N GLN A 122 39.10 -22.96 -34.62
CA GLN A 122 40.19 -22.04 -34.89
C GLN A 122 40.62 -22.10 -36.36
N LYS A 123 40.75 -23.31 -36.91
CA LYS A 123 41.12 -23.50 -38.33
C LYS A 123 40.09 -22.88 -39.29
N GLU A 124 38.79 -22.98 -39.00
CA GLU A 124 37.77 -22.34 -39.84
C GLU A 124 37.86 -20.81 -39.74
N LEU A 125 38.16 -20.27 -38.55
CA LEU A 125 38.38 -18.84 -38.37
C LEU A 125 39.62 -18.34 -39.13
N ASP A 126 40.76 -19.05 -39.01
CA ASP A 126 42.01 -18.72 -39.70
C ASP A 126 41.80 -18.73 -41.22
N LYS A 127 41.04 -19.71 -41.72
CA LYS A 127 40.65 -19.79 -43.12
C LYS A 127 39.81 -18.58 -43.54
N SER A 128 38.75 -18.23 -42.82
CA SER A 128 37.93 -17.05 -43.13
C SER A 128 38.73 -15.74 -43.06
N GLN A 129 39.68 -15.62 -42.12
CA GLN A 129 40.57 -14.46 -42.03
C GLN A 129 41.54 -14.38 -43.21
N SER A 130 42.09 -15.52 -43.66
CA SER A 130 42.99 -15.56 -44.82
C SER A 130 42.29 -15.22 -46.13
N VAL A 131 41.04 -15.67 -46.31
CA VAL A 131 40.27 -15.47 -47.54
C VAL A 131 39.64 -14.07 -47.59
N PHE A 132 39.23 -13.53 -46.44
CA PHE A 132 38.50 -12.25 -46.35
C PHE A 132 39.21 -11.25 -45.42
N SER A 133 40.49 -10.96 -45.65
CA SER A 133 41.39 -10.22 -44.74
C SER A 133 41.01 -8.78 -44.35
N GLY A 134 39.89 -8.24 -44.86
CA GLY A 134 39.37 -6.91 -44.50
C GLY A 134 37.89 -6.87 -44.12
N ASN A 135 37.21 -8.01 -43.94
CA ASN A 135 35.76 -8.03 -43.69
C ASN A 135 35.37 -8.85 -42.44
N PRO A 136 35.46 -8.24 -41.24
CA PRO A 136 35.11 -8.90 -39.97
C PRO A 136 33.67 -9.41 -39.89
N SER A 137 32.76 -8.81 -40.67
CA SER A 137 31.36 -9.26 -40.70
C SER A 137 31.20 -10.65 -41.34
N ILE A 138 32.07 -11.00 -42.29
CA ILE A 138 32.08 -12.32 -42.93
C ILE A 138 32.64 -13.35 -41.96
N TRP A 139 33.75 -13.04 -41.27
CA TRP A 139 34.34 -13.92 -40.26
C TRP A 139 33.31 -14.31 -39.19
N LEU A 140 32.54 -13.34 -38.70
CA LEU A 140 31.51 -13.58 -37.70
C LEU A 140 30.37 -14.47 -38.22
N LYS A 141 29.96 -14.28 -39.49
CA LYS A 141 28.90 -15.07 -40.12
C LYS A 141 29.36 -16.51 -40.40
N ASP A 142 30.58 -16.70 -40.86
CA ASP A 142 31.15 -18.03 -41.11
C ASP A 142 31.29 -18.80 -39.80
N LEU A 143 31.84 -18.14 -38.76
CA LEU A 143 31.95 -18.71 -37.41
C LEU A 143 30.58 -19.08 -36.84
N ALA A 144 29.60 -18.17 -36.92
CA ALA A 144 28.24 -18.44 -36.46
C ALA A 144 27.59 -19.58 -37.25
N SER A 145 27.82 -19.66 -38.56
CA SER A 145 27.30 -20.73 -39.42
C SER A 145 27.90 -22.09 -39.08
N TYR A 146 29.22 -22.13 -38.84
CA TYR A 146 29.91 -23.33 -38.37
C TYR A 146 29.34 -23.80 -37.01
N LEU A 147 29.17 -22.87 -36.06
CA LEU A 147 28.58 -23.18 -34.76
C LEU A 147 27.13 -23.63 -34.87
N ASN A 148 26.31 -23.04 -35.74
CA ASN A 148 24.94 -23.49 -36.00
C ASN A 148 24.94 -24.93 -36.55
N TYR A 149 25.85 -25.24 -37.46
CA TYR A 149 25.98 -26.59 -38.02
C TYR A 149 26.39 -27.62 -36.97
N LYS A 150 27.34 -27.28 -36.08
CA LYS A 150 27.85 -28.18 -35.04
C LYS A 150 26.92 -28.29 -33.83
N LEU A 151 26.23 -27.22 -33.46
CA LEU A 151 25.36 -27.17 -32.29
C LEU A 151 23.90 -27.41 -32.65
N GLN A 152 23.61 -28.57 -33.26
CA GLN A 152 22.24 -28.99 -33.56
C GLN A 152 21.59 -29.62 -32.32
N ALA A 153 21.02 -28.77 -31.46
CA ALA A 153 20.28 -29.18 -30.25
C ALA A 153 18.89 -28.52 -30.22
N PRO A 154 17.88 -29.12 -29.56
CA PRO A 154 16.61 -28.44 -29.28
C PRO A 154 16.83 -27.16 -28.46
N LEU A 155 16.16 -26.06 -28.82
CA LEU A 155 16.17 -24.83 -28.01
C LEU A 155 15.34 -25.03 -26.74
N SER A 156 15.92 -24.65 -25.59
CA SER A 156 15.23 -24.62 -24.30
C SER A 156 14.24 -23.46 -24.15
N GLU A 157 14.37 -22.39 -24.94
CA GLU A 157 13.52 -21.19 -24.89
C GLU A 157 12.73 -20.99 -26.20
N PRO A 158 11.44 -21.40 -26.26
CA PRO A 158 10.61 -21.33 -27.47
C PRO A 158 10.09 -19.93 -27.83
N THR A 159 10.38 -18.91 -27.01
CA THR A 159 9.83 -17.55 -27.10
C THR A 159 10.56 -16.63 -28.10
N LEU A 160 11.74 -17.04 -28.57
CA LEU A 160 12.55 -16.29 -29.52
C LEU A 160 12.33 -16.81 -30.94
N SER A 161 12.44 -15.93 -31.94
CA SER A 161 12.07 -16.26 -33.33
C SER A 161 12.80 -17.51 -33.85
N GLN A 162 12.02 -18.48 -34.30
CA GLN A 162 12.51 -19.68 -34.98
C GLN A 162 12.58 -19.40 -36.48
N HIS A 163 13.66 -19.82 -37.13
CA HIS A 163 13.68 -19.92 -38.58
C HIS A 163 12.83 -21.14 -39.00
N THR A 164 12.01 -20.95 -40.03
CA THR A 164 11.02 -21.91 -40.54
C THR A 164 11.63 -23.23 -41.06
N HIS A 165 12.97 -23.36 -41.08
CA HIS A 165 13.69 -24.46 -41.72
C HIS A 165 14.43 -25.41 -40.77
N GLY A 166 14.21 -25.33 -39.45
CA GLY A 166 14.82 -26.29 -38.50
C GLY A 166 16.33 -26.12 -38.31
N GLU A 167 16.90 -24.99 -38.76
CA GLU A 167 18.29 -24.64 -38.56
C GLU A 167 18.52 -24.10 -37.14
N SER A 168 19.61 -24.55 -36.52
CA SER A 168 20.07 -24.07 -35.22
C SER A 168 20.49 -22.60 -35.30
N LEU A 169 20.19 -21.81 -34.26
CA LEU A 169 20.61 -20.40 -34.14
C LEU A 169 21.62 -20.19 -32.99
N HIS A 170 22.15 -21.27 -32.44
CA HIS A 170 23.04 -21.21 -31.27
C HIS A 170 24.33 -20.44 -31.56
N GLY A 171 24.90 -20.57 -32.76
CA GLY A 171 26.09 -19.85 -33.19
C GLY A 171 25.91 -18.34 -33.18
N TYR A 172 24.83 -17.82 -33.76
CA TYR A 172 24.54 -16.38 -33.73
C TYR A 172 24.35 -15.87 -32.30
N ARG A 173 23.68 -16.65 -31.44
CA ARG A 173 23.47 -16.30 -30.03
C ARG A 173 24.79 -16.23 -29.26
N ILE A 174 25.63 -17.25 -29.39
CA ILE A 174 26.96 -17.30 -28.75
C ILE A 174 27.81 -16.12 -29.21
N CYS A 175 27.84 -15.84 -30.52
CA CYS A 175 28.59 -14.70 -31.06
C CYS A 175 28.10 -13.36 -30.48
N ILE A 176 26.78 -13.13 -30.42
CA ILE A 176 26.21 -11.90 -29.83
C ILE A 176 26.58 -11.79 -28.35
N GLN A 177 26.45 -12.89 -27.60
CA GLN A 177 26.80 -12.94 -26.17
C GLN A 177 28.27 -12.63 -25.95
N ALA A 178 29.18 -13.26 -26.69
CA ALA A 178 30.61 -13.03 -26.58
C ALA A 178 30.99 -11.58 -26.89
N ILE A 179 30.44 -11.01 -27.97
CA ILE A 179 30.70 -9.61 -28.35
C ILE A 179 30.22 -8.64 -27.26
N LEU A 180 29.01 -8.85 -26.72
CA LEU A 180 28.44 -7.94 -25.72
C LEU A 180 29.00 -8.16 -24.32
N GLN A 181 29.59 -9.32 -24.05
CA GLN A 181 30.37 -9.56 -22.84
C GLN A 181 31.69 -8.79 -22.86
N ASP A 182 32.37 -8.71 -24.01
CA ASP A 182 33.62 -7.94 -24.18
C ASP A 182 33.36 -6.43 -24.36
N LYS A 183 32.41 -6.07 -25.22
CA LYS A 183 32.11 -4.67 -25.61
C LYS A 183 30.62 -4.34 -25.47
N PRO A 184 30.11 -4.22 -24.23
CA PRO A 184 28.68 -3.98 -23.96
C PRO A 184 28.16 -2.65 -24.55
N LYS A 185 29.04 -1.63 -24.66
CA LYS A 185 28.68 -0.31 -25.22
C LYS A 185 28.20 -0.35 -26.67
N ILE A 186 28.51 -1.41 -27.42
CA ILE A 186 28.03 -1.56 -28.80
C ILE A 186 26.49 -1.59 -28.85
N ALA A 187 25.85 -2.26 -27.88
CA ALA A 187 24.39 -2.32 -27.81
C ALA A 187 23.76 -0.94 -27.54
N THR A 188 24.45 -0.08 -26.78
CA THR A 188 23.89 1.19 -26.32
C THR A 188 24.28 2.40 -27.16
N ALA A 189 25.28 2.26 -28.03
CA ALA A 189 25.74 3.33 -28.92
C ALA A 189 24.64 3.85 -29.86
N ASN A 190 23.65 3.02 -30.22
CA ASN A 190 22.59 3.35 -31.17
C ASN A 190 21.19 2.89 -30.70
N LEU A 191 20.85 3.09 -29.42
CA LEU A 191 19.56 2.64 -28.86
C LEU A 191 18.34 3.14 -29.65
N GLY A 192 18.37 4.39 -30.13
CA GLY A 192 17.26 4.97 -30.91
C GLY A 192 16.91 4.15 -32.16
N LYS A 193 17.93 3.75 -32.93
CA LYS A 193 17.73 2.93 -34.14
C LYS A 193 17.15 1.55 -33.81
N PHE A 194 17.59 0.96 -32.71
CA PHE A 194 17.06 -0.33 -32.27
C PHE A 194 15.63 -0.25 -31.75
N LEU A 195 15.27 0.86 -31.08
CA LEU A 195 13.91 1.12 -30.65
C LEU A 195 12.97 1.29 -31.86
N GLU A 196 13.41 2.00 -32.90
CA GLU A 196 12.68 2.14 -34.16
C GLU A 196 12.48 0.78 -34.85
N LEU A 197 13.54 -0.05 -34.92
CA LEU A 197 13.45 -1.40 -35.45
C LEU A 197 12.45 -2.25 -34.65
N LEU A 198 12.47 -2.17 -33.32
CA LEU A 198 11.52 -2.88 -32.47
C LEU A 198 10.08 -2.42 -32.76
N ARG A 199 9.85 -1.11 -32.85
CA ARG A 199 8.53 -0.52 -33.17
C ARG A 199 8.02 -0.97 -34.55
N SER A 200 8.89 -1.05 -35.56
CA SER A 200 8.52 -1.55 -36.90
C SER A 200 8.08 -3.02 -36.92
N HIS A 201 8.43 -3.78 -35.89
CA HIS A 201 8.10 -5.20 -35.74
C HIS A 201 7.14 -5.50 -34.59
N GLN A 202 6.46 -4.48 -34.05
CA GLN A 202 5.57 -4.61 -32.88
C GLN A 202 4.45 -5.65 -33.07
N SER A 203 3.99 -5.87 -34.31
CA SER A 203 3.00 -6.90 -34.66
C SER A 203 3.54 -8.34 -34.62
N ARG A 204 4.87 -8.52 -34.50
CA ARG A 204 5.56 -9.82 -34.50
C ARG A 204 6.35 -10.01 -33.19
N PRO A 205 5.70 -10.45 -32.09
CA PRO A 205 6.33 -10.52 -30.78
C PRO A 205 7.66 -11.27 -30.74
N ALA A 206 7.78 -12.40 -31.45
CA ALA A 206 9.01 -13.18 -31.47
C ALA A 206 10.23 -12.40 -32.01
N LYS A 207 10.03 -11.49 -32.98
CA LYS A 207 11.10 -10.61 -33.48
C LYS A 207 11.48 -9.56 -32.44
N CYS A 208 10.50 -8.91 -31.81
CA CYS A 208 10.74 -7.95 -30.74
C CYS A 208 11.49 -8.60 -29.56
N LEU A 209 11.06 -9.78 -29.12
CA LEU A 209 11.74 -10.54 -28.07
C LEU A 209 13.19 -10.87 -28.45
N THR A 210 13.45 -11.18 -29.72
CA THR A 210 14.81 -11.42 -30.23
C THR A 210 15.68 -10.15 -30.15
N ILE A 211 15.13 -8.99 -30.51
CA ILE A 211 15.83 -7.71 -30.39
C ILE A 211 16.12 -7.38 -28.92
N MET A 212 15.10 -7.49 -28.05
CA MET A 212 15.23 -7.25 -26.61
C MET A 212 16.26 -8.18 -25.97
N TRP A 213 16.25 -9.47 -26.33
CA TRP A 213 17.21 -10.46 -25.86
C TRP A 213 18.64 -10.16 -26.30
N ALA A 214 18.83 -9.81 -27.58
CA ALA A 214 20.16 -9.52 -28.13
C ALA A 214 20.78 -8.30 -27.44
N LEU A 215 20.03 -7.20 -27.34
CA LEU A 215 20.53 -5.97 -26.69
C LEU A 215 20.71 -6.16 -25.18
N GLY A 216 19.83 -6.95 -24.55
CA GLY A 216 19.92 -7.25 -23.12
C GLY A 216 21.22 -7.95 -22.72
N GLN A 217 21.92 -8.61 -23.65
CA GLN A 217 23.17 -9.29 -23.28
C GLN A 217 24.23 -8.33 -22.71
N ALA A 218 24.22 -7.06 -23.12
CA ALA A 218 25.13 -6.04 -22.58
C ALA A 218 25.00 -5.84 -21.06
N GLY A 219 23.80 -6.08 -20.50
CA GLY A 219 23.55 -5.92 -19.07
C GLY A 219 24.20 -6.97 -18.19
N PHE A 220 24.48 -8.17 -18.71
CA PHE A 220 25.11 -9.22 -17.91
C PHE A 220 26.56 -8.90 -17.54
N ALA A 221 27.29 -8.20 -18.41
CA ALA A 221 28.65 -7.75 -18.12
C ALA A 221 28.69 -6.38 -17.42
N ASN A 222 27.74 -5.49 -17.69
CA ASN A 222 27.77 -4.12 -17.21
C ASN A 222 26.37 -3.61 -16.82
N LEU A 223 26.16 -3.33 -15.52
CA LEU A 223 24.90 -2.80 -14.98
C LEU A 223 24.45 -1.51 -15.68
N THR A 224 25.35 -0.55 -15.87
CA THR A 224 25.05 0.75 -16.46
C THR A 224 24.50 0.61 -17.88
N GLU A 225 25.15 -0.22 -18.71
CA GLU A 225 24.70 -0.48 -20.07
C GLU A 225 23.41 -1.31 -20.09
N GLY A 226 23.26 -2.26 -19.17
CA GLY A 226 22.01 -3.01 -18.97
C GLY A 226 20.81 -2.13 -18.63
N LEU A 227 21.00 -1.16 -17.74
CA LEU A 227 19.97 -0.19 -17.37
C LEU A 227 19.63 0.73 -18.53
N LYS A 228 20.61 1.20 -19.32
CA LYS A 228 20.35 1.98 -20.54
C LYS A 228 19.51 1.20 -21.56
N VAL A 229 19.84 -0.07 -21.79
CA VAL A 229 19.04 -0.95 -22.67
C VAL A 229 17.64 -1.10 -22.10
N TRP A 230 17.51 -1.33 -20.79
CA TRP A 230 16.21 -1.52 -20.16
C TRP A 230 15.33 -0.27 -20.30
N LEU A 231 15.85 0.90 -19.91
CA LEU A 231 15.16 2.18 -20.00
C LEU A 231 14.86 2.60 -21.44
N GLY A 232 15.80 2.37 -22.37
CA GLY A 232 15.68 2.80 -23.76
C GLY A 232 14.86 1.87 -24.65
N ILE A 233 14.80 0.57 -24.34
CA ILE A 233 14.18 -0.45 -25.20
C ILE A 233 13.01 -1.13 -24.52
N MET A 234 13.13 -1.53 -23.25
CA MET A 234 12.15 -2.39 -22.59
C MET A 234 11.05 -1.60 -21.85
N LEU A 235 11.40 -0.51 -21.18
CA LEU A 235 10.44 0.38 -20.51
C LEU A 235 9.38 0.95 -21.50
N PRO A 236 9.73 1.43 -22.71
CA PRO A 236 8.74 1.97 -23.67
C PRO A 236 7.72 0.93 -24.15
N VAL A 237 8.01 -0.36 -24.04
CA VAL A 237 7.14 -1.47 -24.44
C VAL A 237 6.58 -2.25 -23.27
N LEU A 238 6.80 -1.77 -22.03
CA LEU A 238 6.34 -2.44 -20.82
C LEU A 238 4.82 -2.60 -20.79
N GLY A 239 4.08 -1.71 -21.47
CA GLY A 239 2.63 -1.82 -21.58
C GLY A 239 2.11 -2.83 -22.63
N ILE A 240 3.00 -3.47 -23.40
CA ILE A 240 2.61 -4.44 -24.43
C ILE A 240 2.59 -5.83 -23.79
N LYS A 241 1.40 -6.41 -23.64
CA LYS A 241 1.19 -7.71 -22.94
C LYS A 241 2.12 -8.84 -23.42
N SER A 242 2.39 -8.93 -24.72
CA SER A 242 3.27 -9.97 -25.28
C SER A 242 4.76 -9.78 -25.00
N LEU A 243 5.19 -8.57 -24.60
CA LEU A 243 6.60 -8.22 -24.37
C LEU A 243 6.91 -7.94 -22.89
N SER A 244 5.91 -7.49 -22.13
CA SER A 244 6.01 -7.16 -20.72
C SER A 244 6.62 -8.25 -19.81
N PRO A 245 6.35 -9.57 -20.00
CA PRO A 245 6.96 -10.60 -19.15
C PRO A 245 8.48 -10.64 -19.31
N PHE A 246 8.98 -10.49 -20.54
CA PHE A 246 10.41 -10.49 -20.81
C PHE A 246 11.08 -9.25 -20.22
N ALA A 247 10.46 -8.07 -20.34
CA ALA A 247 10.99 -6.82 -19.79
C ALA A 247 11.19 -6.89 -18.27
N ILE A 248 10.23 -7.44 -17.53
CA ILE A 248 10.30 -7.57 -16.06
C ILE A 248 11.27 -8.68 -15.66
N THR A 249 11.21 -9.85 -16.31
CA THR A 249 12.12 -10.97 -16.02
C THR A 249 13.58 -10.59 -16.28
N TYR A 250 13.83 -9.82 -17.35
CA TYR A 250 15.17 -9.32 -17.63
C TYR A 250 15.63 -8.33 -16.54
N LEU A 251 14.77 -7.43 -16.08
CA LEU A 251 15.10 -6.48 -15.03
C LEU A 251 15.46 -7.19 -13.72
N ASP A 252 14.64 -8.16 -13.33
CA ASP A 252 14.89 -8.99 -12.15
C ASP A 252 16.27 -9.66 -12.24
N ARG A 253 16.54 -10.34 -13.37
CA ARG A 253 17.82 -11.00 -13.60
C ARG A 253 18.99 -10.01 -13.62
N LEU A 254 18.84 -8.84 -14.23
CA LEU A 254 19.86 -7.79 -14.25
C LEU A 254 20.22 -7.34 -12.84
N LEU A 255 19.21 -7.08 -12.01
CA LEU A 255 19.40 -6.66 -10.63
C LEU A 255 19.96 -7.81 -9.77
N LEU A 256 19.56 -9.05 -10.00
CA LEU A 256 20.09 -10.22 -9.28
C LEU A 256 21.59 -10.41 -9.56
N MET A 257 22.01 -10.28 -10.82
CA MET A 257 23.41 -10.42 -11.24
C MET A 257 24.32 -9.30 -10.73
N HIS A 258 23.76 -8.11 -10.49
CA HIS A 258 24.49 -6.94 -9.98
C HIS A 258 23.96 -6.53 -8.60
N PRO A 259 24.40 -7.20 -7.52
CA PRO A 259 23.96 -6.85 -6.16
C PRO A 259 24.41 -5.43 -5.75
N ASN A 260 25.60 -5.00 -6.20
CA ASN A 260 26.09 -3.66 -5.98
C ASN A 260 25.56 -2.68 -7.04
N LEU A 261 24.61 -1.85 -6.63
CA LEU A 261 23.88 -0.91 -7.50
C LEU A 261 24.62 0.41 -7.76
N THR A 262 25.76 0.66 -7.12
CA THR A 262 26.49 1.94 -7.21
C THR A 262 26.82 2.38 -8.64
N LYS A 263 27.16 1.42 -9.52
CA LYS A 263 27.46 1.69 -10.93
C LYS A 263 26.23 2.12 -11.75
N GLY A 264 25.03 1.90 -11.23
CA GLY A 264 23.76 2.32 -11.84
C GLY A 264 23.23 3.65 -11.32
N PHE A 265 23.89 4.28 -10.34
CA PHE A 265 23.43 5.53 -9.76
C PHE A 265 23.39 6.66 -10.78
N GLY A 266 22.31 7.44 -10.77
CA GLY A 266 22.07 8.53 -11.72
C GLY A 266 21.58 8.08 -13.10
N MET A 267 21.38 6.77 -13.34
CA MET A 267 20.82 6.28 -14.60
C MET A 267 19.30 6.41 -14.66
N ILE A 268 18.60 6.31 -13.52
CA ILE A 268 17.14 6.42 -13.45
C ILE A 268 16.78 7.82 -12.93
N GLY A 269 16.44 8.73 -13.84
CA GLY A 269 15.97 10.07 -13.46
C GLY A 269 14.49 10.08 -13.05
N PRO A 270 13.97 11.21 -12.54
CA PRO A 270 12.54 11.35 -12.21
C PRO A 270 11.62 10.99 -13.38
N LYS A 271 11.99 11.36 -14.60
CA LYS A 271 11.18 11.10 -15.81
C LYS A 271 10.93 9.62 -16.07
N ASP A 272 11.90 8.77 -15.75
CA ASP A 272 11.80 7.32 -15.95
C ASP A 272 11.29 6.61 -14.69
N PHE A 273 11.60 7.17 -13.51
CA PHE A 273 11.21 6.62 -12.22
C PHE A 273 9.70 6.67 -11.95
N PHE A 274 9.02 7.76 -12.30
CA PHE A 274 7.59 7.86 -12.00
C PHE A 274 6.69 6.95 -12.85
N PRO A 275 6.94 6.74 -14.16
CA PRO A 275 6.28 5.68 -14.91
C PRO A 275 6.42 4.30 -14.25
N LEU A 276 7.58 3.99 -13.67
CA LEU A 276 7.80 2.74 -12.93
C LEU A 276 6.91 2.62 -11.69
N LEU A 277 6.81 3.71 -10.92
CA LEU A 277 5.90 3.81 -9.78
C LEU A 277 4.45 3.58 -10.22
N ASP A 278 4.04 4.25 -11.29
CA ASP A 278 2.67 4.14 -11.83
C ASP A 278 2.40 2.69 -12.30
N PHE A 279 3.33 2.02 -13.00
CA PHE A 279 3.19 0.61 -13.39
C PHE A 279 3.20 -0.37 -12.21
N ALA A 280 3.94 -0.08 -11.14
CA ALA A 280 3.98 -0.92 -9.96
C ALA A 280 2.67 -0.82 -9.17
N TYR A 281 2.16 0.38 -8.91
CA TYR A 281 1.11 0.56 -7.90
C TYR A 281 -0.27 0.97 -8.44
N MET A 282 -0.39 1.52 -9.65
CA MET A 282 -1.71 1.92 -10.16
C MET A 282 -2.53 0.70 -10.61
N PRO A 283 -3.80 0.57 -10.17
CA PRO A 283 -4.69 -0.47 -10.66
C PRO A 283 -5.09 -0.22 -12.11
N ASN A 284 -5.53 -1.29 -12.79
CA ASN A 284 -5.99 -1.24 -14.19
C ASN A 284 -4.97 -0.70 -15.18
N ASN A 285 -3.68 -0.88 -14.90
CA ASN A 285 -2.65 -0.65 -15.90
C ASN A 285 -2.59 -1.82 -16.90
N SER A 286 -1.71 -1.73 -17.90
CA SER A 286 -1.60 -2.72 -18.96
C SER A 286 -0.90 -4.02 -18.56
N LEU A 287 -0.30 -4.10 -17.36
CA LEU A 287 0.35 -5.30 -16.84
C LEU A 287 -0.69 -6.27 -16.27
N THR A 288 -0.34 -7.56 -16.26
CA THR A 288 -1.12 -8.56 -15.53
C THR A 288 -0.83 -8.44 -14.02
N PRO A 289 -1.77 -8.81 -13.13
CA PRO A 289 -1.56 -8.70 -11.68
C PRO A 289 -0.27 -9.36 -11.17
N SER A 290 0.07 -10.54 -11.72
CA SER A 290 1.32 -11.25 -11.39
C SER A 290 2.59 -10.47 -11.76
N LEU A 291 2.60 -9.84 -12.94
CA LEU A 291 3.73 -9.03 -13.40
C LEU A 291 3.83 -7.72 -12.62
N GLN A 292 2.69 -7.14 -12.27
CA GLN A 292 2.63 -5.95 -11.42
C GLN A 292 3.22 -6.24 -10.03
N GLU A 293 2.86 -7.37 -9.43
CA GLU A 293 3.44 -7.80 -8.15
C GLU A 293 4.96 -8.03 -8.24
N GLN A 294 5.44 -8.65 -9.31
CA GLN A 294 6.88 -8.78 -9.55
C GLN A 294 7.57 -7.42 -9.65
N LEU A 295 6.98 -6.46 -10.37
CA LEU A 295 7.54 -5.12 -10.47
C LEU A 295 7.53 -4.39 -9.11
N CYS A 296 6.49 -4.57 -8.29
CA CYS A 296 6.44 -4.06 -6.91
C CYS A 296 7.59 -4.62 -6.06
N GLN A 297 7.94 -5.90 -6.21
CA GLN A 297 9.07 -6.50 -5.48
C GLN A 297 10.43 -5.92 -5.91
N LEU A 298 10.57 -5.54 -7.19
CA LEU A 298 11.77 -4.90 -7.72
C LEU A 298 11.86 -3.40 -7.38
N TYR A 299 10.73 -2.75 -7.11
CA TYR A 299 10.61 -1.32 -6.93
C TYR A 299 11.57 -0.72 -5.88
N PRO A 300 11.76 -1.32 -4.68
CA PRO A 300 12.71 -0.79 -3.70
C PRO A 300 14.14 -0.65 -4.23
N ARG A 301 14.59 -1.61 -5.06
CA ARG A 301 15.92 -1.56 -5.69
C ARG A 301 15.99 -0.48 -6.78
N LEU A 302 14.90 -0.28 -7.52
CA LEU A 302 14.77 0.80 -8.51
C LEU A 302 14.78 2.18 -7.84
N LYS A 303 14.16 2.32 -6.65
CA LYS A 303 14.19 3.53 -5.84
C LYS A 303 15.61 3.88 -5.39
N VAL A 304 16.38 2.90 -4.92
CA VAL A 304 17.81 3.10 -4.58
C VAL A 304 18.62 3.56 -5.80
N LEU A 305 18.40 2.97 -6.97
CA LEU A 305 19.06 3.40 -8.22
C LEU A 305 18.70 4.83 -8.63
N ALA A 306 17.42 5.21 -8.44
CA ALA A 306 16.93 6.54 -8.77
C ALA A 306 17.47 7.61 -7.82
N PHE A 307 17.48 7.34 -6.51
CA PHE A 307 18.00 8.28 -5.51
C PHE A 307 19.52 8.46 -5.63
N GLY A 308 20.21 7.40 -6.06
CA GLY A 308 21.60 7.46 -6.45
C GLY A 308 22.56 7.70 -5.29
N ALA A 309 23.72 8.29 -5.59
CA ALA A 309 24.83 8.41 -4.63
C ALA A 309 24.65 9.53 -3.58
N LYS A 310 23.84 10.54 -3.88
CA LYS A 310 23.72 11.79 -3.10
C LYS A 310 22.26 12.18 -2.86
N PRO A 311 21.48 11.34 -2.16
CA PRO A 311 20.05 11.61 -1.92
C PRO A 311 19.82 12.91 -1.12
N ASP A 312 20.80 13.32 -0.31
CA ASP A 312 20.82 14.56 0.48
C ASP A 312 20.76 15.85 -0.36
N SER A 313 21.04 15.76 -1.67
CA SER A 313 21.10 16.91 -2.58
C SER A 313 20.24 16.76 -3.83
N THR A 314 19.49 15.66 -3.97
CA THR A 314 18.73 15.36 -5.20
C THR A 314 17.25 15.09 -4.95
N LEU A 315 16.86 14.68 -3.74
CA LEU A 315 15.49 14.24 -3.46
C LEU A 315 14.44 15.34 -3.59
N HIS A 316 14.82 16.61 -3.39
CA HIS A 316 13.94 17.74 -3.65
C HIS A 316 13.46 17.80 -5.11
N THR A 317 14.16 17.18 -6.07
CA THR A 317 13.73 17.09 -7.48
C THR A 317 12.64 16.04 -7.71
N TYR A 318 12.55 15.02 -6.84
CA TYR A 318 11.52 13.98 -6.89
C TYR A 318 10.26 14.39 -6.11
N PHE A 319 10.44 15.21 -5.06
CA PHE A 319 9.37 15.67 -4.18
C PHE A 319 8.10 16.19 -4.90
N PRO A 320 8.19 17.07 -5.92
CA PRO A 320 7.00 17.59 -6.61
C PRO A 320 6.14 16.49 -7.25
N SER A 321 6.80 15.50 -7.86
CA SER A 321 6.14 14.43 -8.61
C SER A 321 5.56 13.35 -7.70
N PHE A 322 6.16 13.13 -6.52
CA PHE A 322 5.55 12.34 -5.45
C PHE A 322 4.31 13.05 -4.90
N LEU A 323 4.44 14.35 -4.58
CA LEU A 323 3.35 15.14 -3.99
C LEU A 323 2.15 15.21 -4.94
N SER A 324 2.37 15.47 -6.22
CA SER A 324 1.28 15.55 -7.20
C SER A 324 0.49 14.25 -7.36
N ARG A 325 1.12 13.10 -7.05
CA ARG A 325 0.51 11.76 -7.16
C ARG A 325 -0.21 11.32 -5.89
N ALA A 326 0.07 11.94 -4.74
CA ALA A 326 -0.53 11.61 -3.45
C ALA A 326 -1.97 12.12 -3.32
N THR A 327 -2.86 11.67 -4.20
CA THR A 327 -4.26 12.08 -4.24
C THR A 327 -5.12 11.26 -3.27
N PRO A 328 -6.26 11.77 -2.77
CA PRO A 328 -7.14 11.00 -1.87
C PRO A 328 -7.67 9.69 -2.48
N SER A 329 -7.74 9.59 -3.80
CA SER A 329 -8.21 8.42 -4.54
C SER A 329 -7.12 7.38 -4.83
N CYS A 330 -5.89 7.58 -4.35
CA CYS A 330 -4.80 6.66 -4.61
C CYS A 330 -5.01 5.31 -3.89
N PRO A 331 -4.57 4.19 -4.49
CA PRO A 331 -4.59 2.87 -3.84
C PRO A 331 -3.83 2.90 -2.51
N PRO A 332 -4.21 2.08 -1.50
CA PRO A 332 -3.61 2.13 -0.16
C PRO A 332 -2.09 1.85 -0.18
N GLU A 333 -1.64 0.86 -0.95
CA GLU A 333 -0.21 0.53 -1.08
C GLU A 333 0.58 1.67 -1.76
N MET A 334 -0.01 2.27 -2.81
CA MET A 334 0.59 3.44 -3.47
C MET A 334 0.67 4.62 -2.49
N LYS A 335 -0.41 4.89 -1.75
CA LYS A 335 -0.48 5.97 -0.75
C LYS A 335 0.64 5.81 0.27
N LYS A 336 0.81 4.59 0.78
CA LYS A 336 1.85 4.26 1.75
C LYS A 336 3.25 4.53 1.18
N GLU A 337 3.54 4.09 -0.05
CA GLU A 337 4.85 4.31 -0.68
C GLU A 337 5.12 5.78 -1.06
N LEU A 338 4.10 6.52 -1.49
CA LEU A 338 4.21 7.94 -1.77
C LEU A 338 4.51 8.74 -0.49
N LEU A 339 3.79 8.46 0.59
CA LEU A 339 3.95 9.16 1.87
C LEU A 339 5.27 8.80 2.55
N SER A 340 5.71 7.53 2.48
CA SER A 340 7.03 7.12 2.97
C SER A 340 8.14 7.83 2.19
N SER A 341 8.03 7.90 0.86
CA SER A 341 9.01 8.58 0.00
C SER A 341 9.03 10.09 0.20
N LEU A 342 7.88 10.73 0.40
CA LEU A 342 7.79 12.17 0.72
C LEU A 342 8.44 12.47 2.08
N THR A 343 8.22 11.61 3.07
CA THR A 343 8.84 11.73 4.38
C THR A 343 10.36 11.54 4.28
N GLU A 344 10.83 10.56 3.50
CA GLU A 344 12.25 10.36 3.22
C GLU A 344 12.91 11.57 2.53
N CYS A 345 12.21 12.20 1.58
CA CYS A 345 12.68 13.44 0.96
C CYS A 345 12.84 14.57 2.00
N LEU A 346 11.90 14.71 2.94
CA LEU A 346 11.95 15.73 3.99
C LEU A 346 12.99 15.44 5.08
N THR A 347 13.33 14.17 5.32
CA THR A 347 14.32 13.78 6.34
C THR A 347 15.74 13.82 5.83
N VAL A 348 15.96 13.48 4.57
CA VAL A 348 17.30 13.34 3.98
C VAL A 348 17.77 14.61 3.28
N ASP A 349 16.91 15.29 2.52
CA ASP A 349 17.27 16.49 1.74
C ASP A 349 16.65 17.76 2.34
N PRO A 350 17.46 18.70 2.87
CA PRO A 350 16.97 19.92 3.50
C PRO A 350 16.23 20.85 2.52
N LEU A 351 16.50 20.77 1.21
CA LEU A 351 15.84 21.59 0.20
C LEU A 351 14.39 21.15 -0.05
N SER A 352 14.04 19.88 0.24
CA SER A 352 12.69 19.35 0.05
C SER A 352 11.64 20.15 0.83
N ALA A 353 11.97 20.61 2.04
CA ALA A 353 11.07 21.43 2.84
C ALA A 353 10.78 22.79 2.17
N SER A 354 11.79 23.38 1.51
CA SER A 354 11.62 24.64 0.77
C SER A 354 10.74 24.46 -0.48
N VAL A 355 10.94 23.38 -1.23
CA VAL A 355 10.11 23.01 -2.39
C VAL A 355 8.67 22.74 -1.96
N TRP A 356 8.48 22.05 -0.83
CA TRP A 356 7.16 21.82 -0.29
C TRP A 356 6.42 23.12 0.01
N ARG A 357 7.06 24.08 0.69
CA ARG A 357 6.45 25.40 0.99
C ARG A 357 6.00 26.14 -0.28
N GLN A 358 6.77 26.05 -1.37
CA GLN A 358 6.42 26.69 -2.64
C GLN A 358 5.22 26.01 -3.32
N LEU A 359 5.12 24.69 -3.23
CA LEU A 359 4.06 23.89 -3.84
C LEU A 359 2.77 23.85 -2.99
N TYR A 360 2.89 24.08 -1.70
CA TYR A 360 1.83 23.88 -0.72
C TYR A 360 0.49 24.54 -1.07
N PRO A 361 0.43 25.83 -1.47
CA PRO A 361 -0.86 26.47 -1.81
C PRO A 361 -1.58 25.82 -2.99
N LYS A 362 -0.84 25.16 -3.89
CA LYS A 362 -1.40 24.49 -5.09
C LYS A 362 -1.76 23.02 -4.82
N HIS A 363 -1.25 22.44 -3.73
CA HIS A 363 -1.34 21.01 -3.43
C HIS A 363 -1.85 20.76 -2.01
N LEU A 364 -2.90 21.48 -1.59
CA LEU A 364 -3.46 21.40 -0.23
C LEU A 364 -4.03 20.01 0.08
N SER A 365 -4.79 19.41 -0.84
CA SER A 365 -5.39 18.09 -0.64
C SER A 365 -4.36 16.96 -0.57
N GLN A 366 -3.21 17.10 -1.23
CA GLN A 366 -2.10 16.15 -1.11
C GLN A 366 -1.26 16.43 0.13
N SER A 367 -1.09 17.71 0.49
CA SER A 367 -0.34 18.12 1.68
C SER A 367 -1.07 17.76 2.97
N SER A 368 -2.41 17.74 3.00
CA SER A 368 -3.18 17.27 4.16
C SER A 368 -2.84 15.81 4.50
N LEU A 369 -2.78 14.95 3.49
CA LEU A 369 -2.40 13.53 3.64
C LEU A 369 -0.97 13.37 4.15
N LEU A 370 -0.05 14.20 3.66
CA LEU A 370 1.33 14.22 4.14
C LEU A 370 1.41 14.70 5.60
N LEU A 371 0.69 15.75 5.97
CA LEU A 371 0.65 16.26 7.35
C LEU A 371 0.05 15.25 8.33
N GLU A 372 -1.03 14.57 7.95
CA GLU A 372 -1.61 13.48 8.76
C GLU A 372 -0.64 12.30 8.92
N HIS A 373 0.07 11.94 7.86
CA HIS A 373 1.10 10.92 7.92
C HIS A 373 2.26 11.32 8.83
N LEU A 374 2.73 12.57 8.74
CA LEU A 374 3.77 13.10 9.62
C LEU A 374 3.31 13.16 11.08
N LEU A 375 2.02 13.44 11.35
CA LEU A 375 1.45 13.43 12.70
C LEU A 375 1.51 12.01 13.30
N SER A 376 1.06 11.01 12.53
CA SER A 376 1.09 9.61 12.98
C SER A 376 2.51 9.04 13.13
N SER A 377 3.47 9.49 12.32
CA SER A 377 4.86 9.01 12.33
C SER A 377 5.83 9.92 13.08
N TRP A 378 5.34 10.97 13.75
CA TRP A 378 6.18 12.03 14.32
C TRP A 378 7.29 11.52 15.25
N GLU A 379 6.95 10.56 16.14
CA GLU A 379 7.90 9.96 17.08
C GLU A 379 9.01 9.14 16.42
N GLN A 380 8.80 8.67 15.19
CA GLN A 380 9.79 7.90 14.42
C GLN A 380 10.78 8.80 13.67
N ILE A 381 10.45 10.09 13.51
CA ILE A 381 11.29 11.05 12.80
C ILE A 381 12.46 11.49 13.70
N PRO A 382 13.71 11.55 13.20
CA PRO A 382 14.85 12.00 13.99
C PRO A 382 14.66 13.39 14.59
N LYS A 383 14.98 13.59 15.88
CA LYS A 383 14.79 14.87 16.59
C LYS A 383 15.44 16.08 15.90
N LYS A 384 16.57 15.88 15.20
CA LYS A 384 17.23 16.93 14.42
C LYS A 384 16.33 17.42 13.27
N VAL A 385 15.69 16.49 12.57
CA VAL A 385 14.76 16.78 11.47
C VAL A 385 13.46 17.36 12.01
N GLN A 386 12.94 16.86 13.13
CA GLN A 386 11.73 17.39 13.77
C GLN A 386 11.82 18.91 13.99
N LYS A 387 12.98 19.45 14.43
CA LYS A 387 13.18 20.90 14.59
C LYS A 387 13.03 21.67 13.27
N SER A 388 13.69 21.22 12.20
CA SER A 388 13.59 21.85 10.87
C SER A 388 12.18 21.73 10.28
N LEU A 389 11.52 20.60 10.54
CA LEU A 389 10.15 20.35 10.12
C LEU A 389 9.16 21.23 10.91
N GLN A 390 9.39 21.48 12.21
CA GLN A 390 8.60 22.42 13.03
C GLN A 390 8.61 23.83 12.43
N GLU A 391 9.76 24.35 12.02
CA GLU A 391 9.86 25.66 11.35
C GLU A 391 9.04 25.68 10.05
N THR A 392 9.11 24.59 9.28
CA THR A 392 8.32 24.43 8.06
C THR A 392 6.83 24.40 8.37
N ILE A 393 6.38 23.61 9.35
CA ILE A 393 4.98 23.51 9.77
C ILE A 393 4.45 24.86 10.30
N GLN A 394 5.26 25.64 11.02
CA GLN A 394 4.90 27.00 11.42
C GLN A 394 4.66 27.90 10.20
N SER A 395 5.53 27.84 9.19
CA SER A 395 5.35 28.54 7.93
C SER A 395 4.07 28.10 7.19
N LEU A 396 3.77 26.80 7.16
CA LEU A 396 2.55 26.28 6.55
C LEU A 396 1.29 26.73 7.29
N LYS A 397 1.33 26.77 8.63
CA LYS A 397 0.24 27.29 9.46
C LYS A 397 -0.06 28.76 9.17
N LEU A 398 0.97 29.61 9.07
CA LEU A 398 0.78 31.01 8.69
C LEU A 398 0.17 31.14 7.29
N THR A 399 0.59 30.27 6.36
CA THR A 399 0.03 30.20 5.00
C THR A 399 -1.46 29.81 5.05
N ASN A 400 -1.83 28.82 5.87
CA ASN A 400 -3.23 28.42 6.05
C ASN A 400 -4.09 29.56 6.61
N GLN A 401 -3.59 30.30 7.60
CA GLN A 401 -4.31 31.43 8.17
C GLN A 401 -4.56 32.53 7.13
N GLU A 402 -3.57 32.82 6.29
CA GLU A 402 -3.72 33.79 5.20
C GLU A 402 -4.69 33.31 4.11
N LEU A 403 -4.68 32.02 3.77
CA LEU A 403 -5.63 31.43 2.83
C LEU A 403 -7.07 31.46 3.37
N LEU A 404 -7.27 31.16 4.66
CA LEU A 404 -8.57 31.26 5.33
C LEU A 404 -9.08 32.70 5.36
N ARG A 405 -8.20 33.69 5.60
CA ARG A 405 -8.55 35.11 5.60
C ARG A 405 -9.00 35.60 4.21
N LYS A 406 -8.41 35.06 3.15
CA LYS A 406 -8.72 35.43 1.75
C LYS A 406 -10.00 34.78 1.20
N GLY A 407 -10.57 33.78 1.88
CA GLY A 407 -11.87 33.19 1.54
C GLY A 407 -11.98 32.58 0.14
N SER A 408 -10.87 32.24 -0.51
CA SER A 408 -10.83 31.79 -1.90
C SER A 408 -10.49 30.29 -2.02
N GLY A 409 -11.48 29.47 -2.35
CA GLY A 409 -11.35 28.08 -2.85
C GLY A 409 -10.93 26.99 -1.85
N ASN A 410 -11.70 25.89 -1.79
CA ASN A 410 -11.48 24.69 -0.97
C ASN A 410 -11.13 24.93 0.52
N ASN A 411 -12.00 25.66 1.23
CA ASN A 411 -11.87 25.90 2.68
C ASN A 411 -11.66 24.61 3.48
N GLN A 412 -12.26 23.49 3.06
CA GLN A 412 -12.14 22.22 3.78
C GLN A 412 -10.70 21.69 3.82
N ASP A 413 -9.96 21.73 2.71
CA ASP A 413 -8.57 21.25 2.66
C ASP A 413 -7.63 22.14 3.46
N VAL A 414 -7.89 23.46 3.47
CA VAL A 414 -7.12 24.41 4.29
C VAL A 414 -7.37 24.16 5.78
N VAL A 415 -8.63 23.90 6.16
CA VAL A 415 -9.00 23.61 7.56
C VAL A 415 -8.38 22.29 8.03
N THR A 416 -8.42 21.23 7.22
CA THR A 416 -7.78 19.94 7.58
C THR A 416 -6.28 20.09 7.73
N CYS A 417 -5.61 20.82 6.82
CA CYS A 417 -4.19 21.12 6.96
C CYS A 417 -3.89 21.96 8.20
N ASP A 418 -4.69 22.97 8.53
CA ASP A 418 -4.49 23.81 9.72
C ASP A 418 -4.64 22.99 11.01
N MET A 419 -5.62 22.09 11.08
CA MET A 419 -5.76 21.16 12.19
C MET A 419 -4.56 20.23 12.32
N ALA A 420 -4.08 19.64 11.22
CA ALA A 420 -2.91 18.77 11.23
C ALA A 420 -1.64 19.51 11.67
N CYS A 421 -1.42 20.74 11.17
CA CYS A 421 -0.31 21.61 11.59
C CYS A 421 -0.38 21.93 13.10
N LYS A 422 -1.57 22.22 13.64
CA LYS A 422 -1.77 22.44 15.08
C LYS A 422 -1.45 21.20 15.90
N GLY A 423 -1.91 20.03 15.47
CA GLY A 423 -1.61 18.75 16.12
C GLY A 423 -0.11 18.46 16.15
N LEU A 424 0.57 18.64 15.02
CA LEU A 424 2.02 18.45 14.91
C LEU A 424 2.80 19.38 15.84
N LEU A 425 2.40 20.66 15.91
CA LEU A 425 3.02 21.63 16.81
C LEU A 425 2.75 21.34 18.29
N GLN A 426 1.61 20.73 18.62
CA GLN A 426 1.33 20.29 19.99
C GLN A 426 2.20 19.08 20.37
N GLN A 427 2.34 18.10 19.48
CA GLN A 427 3.17 16.92 19.70
C GLN A 427 4.66 17.27 19.80
N ALA A 428 5.10 18.22 18.97
CA ALA A 428 6.43 18.83 19.01
C ALA A 428 6.79 19.48 20.36
N GLN A 429 5.80 19.95 21.13
CA GLN A 429 6.01 20.58 22.44
C GLN A 429 6.24 19.56 23.57
N GLY A 430 6.14 18.26 23.29
CA GLY A 430 6.31 17.17 24.26
C GLY A 430 5.17 17.10 25.27
N PRO A 431 5.19 16.11 26.19
CA PRO A 431 4.24 16.04 27.29
C PRO A 431 4.41 17.29 28.16
N ARG A 432 3.43 18.20 28.10
CA ARG A 432 3.38 19.34 29.00
C ARG A 432 3.30 18.82 30.43
N LEU A 433 4.27 19.17 31.26
CA LEU A 433 4.21 18.95 32.70
C LEU A 433 2.83 19.42 33.20
N PRO A 434 2.03 18.55 33.85
CA PRO A 434 0.68 18.90 34.26
C PRO A 434 0.76 19.76 35.52
N TRP A 435 1.22 21.00 35.35
CA TRP A 435 1.42 21.98 36.42
C TRP A 435 0.17 22.12 37.30
N THR A 436 -1.02 22.03 36.70
CA THR A 436 -2.29 22.03 37.44
C THR A 436 -2.43 20.83 38.38
N ARG A 437 -2.06 19.62 37.94
CA ARG A 437 -2.09 18.41 38.78
C ARG A 437 -1.00 18.44 39.86
N LEU A 438 0.19 18.91 39.53
CA LEU A 438 1.28 19.10 40.50
C LEU A 438 0.91 20.14 41.57
N LEU A 439 0.29 21.25 41.16
CA LEU A 439 -0.17 22.30 42.08
C LEU A 439 -1.33 21.83 42.96
N LEU A 440 -2.24 21.01 42.41
CA LEU A 440 -3.33 20.39 43.18
C LEU A 440 -2.78 19.36 44.19
N LEU A 441 -1.81 18.54 43.78
CA LEU A 441 -1.15 17.58 44.65
C LEU A 441 -0.44 18.29 45.81
N LEU A 442 0.29 19.38 45.52
CA LEU A 442 0.95 20.22 46.51
C LEU A 442 -0.06 20.79 47.52
N LEU A 443 -1.23 21.26 47.05
CA LEU A 443 -2.29 21.76 47.91
C LEU A 443 -2.84 20.66 48.84
N VAL A 444 -3.08 19.46 48.32
CA VAL A 444 -3.55 18.30 49.11
C VAL A 444 -2.52 17.93 50.17
N PHE A 445 -1.23 17.88 49.84
CA PHE A 445 -0.17 17.62 50.82
C PHE A 445 -0.07 18.73 51.88
N ALA A 446 -0.21 20.00 51.50
CA ALA A 446 -0.20 21.12 52.44
C ALA A 446 -1.36 21.03 53.44
N VAL A 447 -2.59 20.75 52.95
CA VAL A 447 -3.77 20.56 53.81
C VAL A 447 -3.63 19.31 54.67
N GLY A 448 -3.14 18.20 54.11
CA GLY A 448 -2.88 16.97 54.85
C GLY A 448 -1.86 17.16 55.97
N PHE A 449 -0.78 17.89 55.71
CA PHE A 449 0.24 18.24 56.71
C PHE A 449 -0.33 19.14 57.81
N LEU A 450 -1.11 20.17 57.44
CA LEU A 450 -1.81 21.03 58.39
C LEU A 450 -2.76 20.22 59.30
N CYS A 451 -3.55 19.31 58.72
CA CYS A 451 -4.45 18.45 59.47
C CYS A 451 -3.70 17.45 60.37
N HIS A 452 -2.59 16.88 59.89
CA HIS A 452 -1.76 15.97 60.70
C HIS A 452 -1.11 16.70 61.88
N ASP A 453 -0.50 17.87 61.65
CA ASP A 453 0.13 18.71 62.70
C ASP A 453 -0.88 19.08 63.80
N LEU A 454 -2.09 19.49 63.40
CA LEU A 454 -3.18 19.81 64.32
C LEU A 454 -3.75 18.59 65.06
N ARG A 455 -3.70 17.39 64.46
CA ARG A 455 -4.18 16.16 65.10
C ARG A 455 -3.15 15.55 66.04
N SER A 456 -1.85 15.68 65.71
CA SER A 456 -0.74 15.21 66.55
C SER A 456 -0.49 16.08 67.78
N HIS A 457 -0.89 17.35 67.75
CA HIS A 457 -0.77 18.27 68.87
C HIS A 457 -2.14 18.61 69.47
N SER A 458 -2.33 18.28 70.75
CA SER A 458 -3.61 18.44 71.47
C SER A 458 -4.05 19.90 71.69
N SER A 459 -3.24 20.90 71.32
CA SER A 459 -3.63 22.31 71.36
C SER A 459 -3.06 23.11 70.19
N PHE A 460 -3.85 24.06 69.66
CA PHE A 460 -3.45 24.96 68.58
C PHE A 460 -2.24 25.84 68.94
N GLN A 461 -1.99 26.07 70.24
CA GLN A 461 -0.82 26.82 70.71
C GLN A 461 0.47 26.00 70.70
N ALA A 462 0.39 24.67 70.70
CA ALA A 462 1.55 23.77 70.70
C ALA A 462 1.98 23.32 69.30
N SER A 463 1.12 23.47 68.28
CA SER A 463 1.39 23.06 66.90
C SER A 463 2.39 23.98 66.18
N LEU A 464 3.13 23.43 65.20
CA LEU A 464 4.06 24.21 64.39
C LEU A 464 3.33 25.27 63.57
N THR A 465 2.14 24.92 63.06
CA THR A 465 1.25 25.82 62.33
C THR A 465 0.81 27.02 63.18
N GLY A 466 0.44 26.80 64.44
CA GLY A 466 0.01 27.85 65.36
C GLY A 466 1.14 28.80 65.78
N ARG A 467 2.37 28.29 65.94
CA ARG A 467 3.56 29.12 66.17
C ARG A 467 3.90 29.97 64.95
N LEU A 468 3.88 29.40 63.74
CA LEU A 468 4.13 30.10 62.47
C LEU A 468 3.11 31.21 62.18
N LEU A 469 1.83 30.97 62.44
CA LEU A 469 0.75 31.96 62.30
C LEU A 469 0.88 33.12 63.30
N ARG A 470 1.44 32.85 64.50
CA ARG A 470 1.70 33.87 65.52
C ARG A 470 2.92 34.71 65.18
N THR A 471 4.01 34.10 64.71
CA THR A 471 5.24 34.80 64.30
C THR A 471 5.05 35.63 63.03
N SER A 472 4.10 35.26 62.17
CA SER A 472 3.78 35.98 60.93
C SER A 472 2.72 37.08 61.09
N GLY A 473 2.12 37.24 62.28
CA GLY A 473 1.12 38.29 62.56
C GLY A 473 -0.27 38.06 61.95
N PHE A 474 -0.50 36.95 61.24
CA PHE A 474 -1.76 36.63 60.57
C PHE A 474 -2.81 35.94 61.46
N LEU A 475 -2.53 35.75 62.75
CA LEU A 475 -3.42 35.09 63.72
C LEU A 475 -4.85 35.68 63.75
N PRO A 476 -5.07 37.02 63.77
CA PRO A 476 -6.42 37.60 63.83
C PRO A 476 -7.20 37.38 62.52
N ALA A 477 -6.51 37.49 61.38
CA ALA A 477 -7.09 37.25 60.06
C ALA A 477 -7.46 35.76 59.87
N SER A 478 -6.62 34.85 60.37
CA SER A 478 -6.90 33.41 60.37
C SER A 478 -8.11 33.07 61.24
N GLN A 479 -8.25 33.68 62.43
CA GLN A 479 -9.41 33.46 63.30
C GLN A 479 -10.70 34.00 62.68
N GLN A 480 -10.64 35.18 62.05
CA GLN A 480 -11.78 35.75 61.34
C GLN A 480 -12.17 34.91 60.11
N ALA A 481 -11.18 34.37 59.39
CA ALA A 481 -11.41 33.44 58.29
C ALA A 481 -12.03 32.13 58.78
N CYS A 482 -11.52 31.54 59.87
CA CYS A 482 -12.09 30.34 60.48
C CYS A 482 -13.52 30.58 61.00
N ALA A 483 -13.81 31.74 61.60
CA ALA A 483 -15.15 32.07 62.06
C ALA A 483 -16.14 32.23 60.89
N LYS A 484 -15.72 32.89 59.81
CA LYS A 484 -16.52 33.00 58.57
C LYS A 484 -16.71 31.64 57.89
N LEU A 485 -15.65 30.83 57.80
CA LEU A 485 -15.72 29.48 57.25
C LEU A 485 -16.65 28.60 58.09
N TYR A 486 -16.60 28.71 59.41
CA TYR A 486 -17.49 28.00 60.31
C TYR A 486 -18.95 28.43 60.10
N SER A 487 -19.23 29.74 60.06
CA SER A 487 -20.60 30.23 59.83
C SER A 487 -21.15 29.82 58.46
N TYR A 488 -20.34 29.89 57.40
CA TYR A 488 -20.75 29.45 56.06
C TYR A 488 -20.86 27.93 55.97
N SER A 489 -20.03 27.17 56.68
CA SER A 489 -20.14 25.71 56.74
C SER A 489 -21.40 25.26 57.47
N LEU A 490 -21.79 25.96 58.54
CA LEU A 490 -23.02 25.69 59.28
C LEU A 490 -24.25 26.00 58.43
N GLN A 491 -24.21 27.13 57.70
CA GLN A 491 -25.26 27.52 56.77
C GLN A 491 -25.35 26.59 55.54
N GLY A 492 -24.20 26.09 55.08
CA GLY A 492 -24.14 25.06 54.04
C GLY A 492 -24.67 23.71 54.53
N TYR A 493 -24.39 23.35 55.79
CA TYR A 493 -24.91 22.13 56.42
C TYR A 493 -26.43 22.19 56.59
N SER A 494 -26.98 23.31 57.10
CA SER A 494 -28.43 23.50 57.22
C SER A 494 -29.12 23.51 55.85
N TRP A 495 -28.50 24.12 54.83
CA TRP A 495 -29.02 24.07 53.46
C TRP A 495 -28.99 22.66 52.88
N LEU A 496 -27.93 21.89 53.12
CA LEU A 496 -27.84 20.47 52.71
C LEU A 496 -28.89 19.63 53.44
N GLU A 497 -29.10 19.86 54.74
CA GLU A 497 -30.10 19.16 55.55
C GLU A 497 -31.53 19.35 55.00
N GLU A 498 -31.86 20.55 54.53
CA GLU A 498 -33.18 20.83 53.93
C GLU A 498 -33.29 20.40 52.46
N THR A 499 -32.23 20.57 51.68
CA THR A 499 -32.29 20.48 50.21
C THR A 499 -32.01 19.06 49.72
N LEU A 500 -31.05 18.37 50.32
CA LEU A 500 -30.59 17.07 49.85
C LEU A 500 -31.66 15.95 49.93
N PRO A 501 -32.53 15.90 50.97
CA PRO A 501 -33.66 14.95 51.02
C PRO A 501 -34.71 15.21 49.93
N VAL A 502 -34.96 16.48 49.60
CA VAL A 502 -35.92 16.88 48.55
C VAL A 502 -35.40 16.51 47.17
N TRP A 503 -34.11 16.73 46.90
CA TRP A 503 -33.49 16.31 45.64
C TRP A 503 -33.35 14.78 45.56
N GLY A 504 -33.01 14.13 46.67
CA GLY A 504 -32.91 12.67 46.75
C GLY A 504 -34.24 11.99 46.47
N SER A 505 -35.35 12.48 47.05
CA SER A 505 -36.69 11.99 46.76
C SER A 505 -37.12 12.26 45.31
N HIS A 506 -36.81 13.45 44.76
CA HIS A 506 -37.09 13.76 43.36
C HIS A 506 -36.31 12.87 42.38
N LEU A 507 -35.01 12.67 42.60
CA LEU A 507 -34.18 11.77 41.80
C LEU A 507 -34.67 10.32 41.90
N LEU A 508 -35.04 9.85 43.10
CA LEU A 508 -35.63 8.53 43.27
C LEU A 508 -36.95 8.39 42.51
N THR A 509 -37.81 9.41 42.47
CA THR A 509 -39.05 9.36 41.67
C THR A 509 -38.78 9.32 40.16
N MET A 510 -37.74 9.99 39.68
CA MET A 510 -37.37 10.01 38.26
C MET A 510 -36.66 8.72 37.82
N VAL A 511 -35.78 8.18 38.67
CA VAL A 511 -34.94 7.03 38.34
C VAL A 511 -35.69 5.71 38.53
N ARG A 512 -36.60 5.60 39.53
CA ARG A 512 -37.38 4.38 39.81
C ARG A 512 -38.04 3.75 38.58
N PRO A 513 -38.80 4.47 37.73
CA PRO A 513 -39.41 3.86 36.53
C PRO A 513 -38.39 3.39 35.50
N SER A 514 -37.29 4.13 35.31
CA SER A 514 -36.21 3.73 34.39
C SER A 514 -35.47 2.48 34.86
N LEU A 515 -35.26 2.35 36.17
CA LEU A 515 -34.61 1.20 36.79
C LEU A 515 -35.51 -0.05 36.73
N GLN A 516 -36.82 0.12 36.96
CA GLN A 516 -37.81 -0.95 36.78
C GLN A 516 -37.92 -1.41 35.33
N LEU A 517 -37.86 -0.49 34.37
CA LEU A 517 -37.86 -0.82 32.94
C LEU A 517 -36.57 -1.54 32.52
N ALA A 518 -35.40 -1.05 32.96
CA ALA A 518 -34.13 -1.70 32.73
C ALA A 518 -34.13 -3.13 33.33
N TRP A 519 -34.71 -3.31 34.51
CA TRP A 519 -34.84 -4.62 35.15
C TRP A 519 -35.78 -5.58 34.40
N ALA A 520 -36.91 -5.08 33.90
CA ALA A 520 -37.80 -5.86 33.06
C ALA A 520 -37.08 -6.33 31.77
N HIS A 521 -36.27 -5.46 31.17
CA HIS A 521 -35.45 -5.81 30.02
C HIS A 521 -34.35 -6.81 30.35
N THR A 522 -33.62 -6.65 31.45
CA THR A 522 -32.58 -7.62 31.85
C THR A 522 -33.19 -8.99 32.13
N ASN A 523 -34.32 -9.07 32.83
CA ASN A 523 -34.99 -10.34 33.09
C ASN A 523 -35.52 -11.01 31.83
N ALA A 524 -36.11 -10.25 30.90
CA ALA A 524 -36.55 -10.77 29.61
C ALA A 524 -35.36 -11.25 28.76
N THR A 525 -34.23 -10.55 28.84
CA THR A 525 -33.00 -10.90 28.11
C THR A 525 -32.36 -12.16 28.70
N VAL A 526 -32.27 -12.26 30.02
CA VAL A 526 -31.75 -13.45 30.73
C VAL A 526 -32.64 -14.68 30.48
N SER A 527 -33.96 -14.53 30.53
CA SER A 527 -34.89 -15.64 30.24
C SER A 527 -34.83 -16.07 28.77
N PHE A 528 -34.72 -15.12 27.84
CA PHE A 528 -34.52 -15.41 26.42
C PHE A 528 -33.20 -16.13 26.16
N PHE A 529 -32.08 -15.63 26.69
CA PHE A 529 -30.78 -16.29 26.55
C PHE A 529 -30.75 -17.67 27.21
N SER A 530 -31.38 -17.83 28.38
CA SER A 530 -31.50 -19.15 29.03
C SER A 530 -32.30 -20.14 28.18
N ALA A 531 -33.43 -19.71 27.60
CA ALA A 531 -34.26 -20.56 26.76
C ALA A 531 -33.57 -20.91 25.43
N HIS A 532 -32.90 -19.93 24.81
CA HIS A 532 -32.19 -20.11 23.55
C HIS A 532 -30.91 -20.94 23.72
N CYS A 533 -30.16 -20.75 24.81
CA CYS A 533 -29.01 -21.59 25.12
C CYS A 533 -29.46 -23.02 25.44
N ALA A 534 -30.53 -23.22 26.20
CA ALA A 534 -31.05 -24.56 26.48
C ALA A 534 -31.45 -25.33 25.20
N SER A 535 -32.07 -24.66 24.22
CA SER A 535 -32.46 -25.31 22.96
C SER A 535 -31.26 -25.63 22.04
N HIS A 536 -30.29 -24.71 21.92
CA HIS A 536 -29.06 -24.96 21.15
C HIS A 536 -28.17 -26.03 21.80
N LEU A 537 -28.13 -26.08 23.13
CA LEU A 537 -27.40 -27.09 23.89
C LEU A 537 -28.02 -28.49 23.72
N ALA A 538 -29.35 -28.60 23.74
CA ALA A 538 -30.04 -29.86 23.45
C ALA A 538 -29.76 -30.33 22.01
N TRP A 539 -29.88 -29.43 21.03
CA TRP A 539 -29.57 -29.73 19.63
C TRP A 539 -28.12 -30.14 19.40
N PHE A 540 -27.18 -29.48 20.08
CA PHE A 540 -25.76 -29.81 19.97
C PHE A 540 -25.46 -31.19 20.58
N GLY A 541 -26.05 -31.52 21.73
CA GLY A 541 -25.98 -32.86 22.33
C GLY A 541 -26.53 -33.96 21.41
N ASP A 542 -27.69 -33.72 20.79
CA ASP A 542 -28.33 -34.65 19.85
C ASP A 542 -27.51 -34.81 18.55
N SER A 543 -26.91 -33.73 18.06
CA SER A 543 -26.04 -33.77 16.88
C SER A 543 -24.73 -34.49 17.14
N LEU A 544 -24.13 -34.31 18.33
CA LEU A 544 -22.91 -34.99 18.74
C LEU A 544 -23.14 -36.50 18.94
N THR A 545 -24.29 -36.88 19.52
CA THR A 545 -24.68 -38.29 19.66
C THR A 545 -24.95 -38.93 18.30
N SER A 546 -25.64 -38.24 17.38
CA SER A 546 -25.84 -38.70 16.00
C SER A 546 -24.53 -38.86 15.20
N LEU A 547 -23.58 -37.94 15.35
CA LEU A 547 -22.25 -38.03 14.76
C LEU A 547 -21.45 -39.19 15.37
N SER A 548 -21.55 -39.41 16.68
CA SER A 548 -20.87 -40.51 17.36
C SER A 548 -21.34 -41.88 16.86
N GLN A 549 -22.65 -42.09 16.72
CA GLN A 549 -23.21 -43.33 16.16
C GLN A 549 -22.75 -43.57 14.72
N ARG A 550 -22.64 -42.52 13.91
CA ARG A 550 -22.16 -42.63 12.52
C ARG A 550 -20.68 -42.95 12.42
N LEU A 551 -19.86 -42.38 13.30
CA LEU A 551 -18.41 -42.58 13.32
C LEU A 551 -18.00 -43.93 13.92
N GLN A 552 -18.79 -44.48 14.83
CA GLN A 552 -18.53 -45.76 15.49
C GLN A 552 -18.70 -46.99 14.55
N ILE A 553 -19.29 -46.80 13.37
CA ILE A 553 -19.48 -47.86 12.35
C ILE A 553 -18.29 -47.95 11.38
N GLN A 554 -17.42 -46.93 11.29
CA GLN A 554 -16.43 -46.84 10.20
C GLN A 554 -14.95 -46.73 10.62
N LEU A 555 -14.59 -46.62 11.91
CA LEU A 555 -13.21 -46.32 12.32
C LEU A 555 -12.57 -47.35 13.30
N PRO A 556 -11.24 -47.58 13.25
CA PRO A 556 -10.50 -48.50 14.14
C PRO A 556 -10.32 -47.96 15.58
N ASP A 557 -10.10 -48.88 16.53
CA ASP A 557 -10.12 -48.65 17.99
C ASP A 557 -9.20 -47.54 18.53
N SER A 558 -8.11 -47.19 17.85
CA SER A 558 -7.19 -46.12 18.29
C SER A 558 -7.77 -44.71 18.12
N LEU A 559 -8.69 -44.50 17.18
CA LEU A 559 -9.40 -43.23 17.00
C LEU A 559 -10.61 -43.08 17.94
N ASN A 560 -11.12 -44.18 18.50
CA ASN A 560 -12.18 -44.14 19.50
C ASN A 560 -11.72 -43.48 20.81
N GLN A 561 -10.47 -43.66 21.23
CA GLN A 561 -9.92 -42.97 22.40
C GLN A 561 -9.80 -41.46 22.18
N LEU A 562 -9.33 -41.02 21.01
CA LEU A 562 -9.25 -39.60 20.68
C LEU A 562 -10.64 -38.96 20.64
N LEU A 563 -11.64 -39.68 20.10
CA LEU A 563 -13.03 -39.24 20.06
C LEU A 563 -13.64 -39.16 21.48
N HIS A 564 -13.26 -40.08 22.37
CA HIS A 564 -13.69 -40.07 23.77
C HIS A 564 -13.12 -38.86 24.52
N TYR A 565 -11.84 -38.52 24.31
CA TYR A 565 -11.24 -37.30 24.89
C TYR A 565 -11.85 -36.01 24.30
N LEU A 566 -12.13 -35.99 22.99
CA LEU A 566 -12.84 -34.89 22.32
C LEU A 566 -14.29 -34.72 22.82
N ARG A 567 -14.92 -35.77 23.34
CA ARG A 567 -16.25 -35.75 23.96
C ARG A 567 -16.22 -35.21 25.40
N GLU A 568 -15.20 -35.56 26.18
CA GLU A 568 -15.08 -35.16 27.58
C GLU A 568 -14.70 -33.68 27.74
N LEU A 569 -13.91 -33.13 26.81
CA LEU A 569 -13.39 -31.75 26.89
C LEU A 569 -14.50 -30.67 26.89
N PRO A 570 -15.53 -30.74 26.02
CA PRO A 570 -16.67 -29.82 26.04
C PRO A 570 -17.56 -30.01 27.28
N LEU A 571 -17.72 -31.25 27.77
CA LEU A 571 -18.50 -31.59 28.96
C LEU A 571 -17.84 -31.06 30.24
N LEU A 572 -16.51 -31.21 30.34
CA LEU A 572 -15.70 -30.64 31.42
C LEU A 572 -15.70 -29.11 31.39
N PHE A 573 -15.60 -28.50 30.21
CA PHE A 573 -15.70 -27.05 30.07
C PHE A 573 -17.09 -26.54 30.47
N TYR A 574 -18.14 -27.27 30.11
CA TYR A 574 -19.50 -26.95 30.51
C TYR A 574 -19.71 -27.05 32.03
N GLN A 575 -19.34 -28.16 32.66
CA GLN A 575 -19.54 -28.39 34.09
C GLN A 575 -18.65 -27.51 34.96
N ASN A 576 -17.39 -27.29 34.58
CA ASN A 576 -16.41 -26.62 35.44
C ASN A 576 -16.25 -25.12 35.17
N VAL A 577 -16.68 -24.63 34.00
CA VAL A 577 -16.46 -23.22 33.62
C VAL A 577 -17.79 -22.52 33.36
N LEU A 578 -18.60 -23.01 32.43
CA LEU A 578 -19.84 -22.32 32.03
C LEU A 578 -20.90 -22.34 33.14
N LEU A 579 -21.14 -23.49 33.78
CA LEU A 579 -22.16 -23.62 34.83
C LEU A 579 -21.82 -22.77 36.08
N PRO A 580 -20.57 -22.79 36.61
CA PRO A 580 -20.22 -21.96 37.77
C PRO A 580 -20.22 -20.46 37.43
N LEU A 581 -19.77 -20.07 36.23
CA LEU A 581 -19.87 -18.68 35.78
C LEU A 581 -21.32 -18.22 35.71
N TRP A 582 -22.23 -19.06 35.21
CA TRP A 582 -23.65 -18.73 35.15
C TRP A 582 -24.27 -18.57 36.55
N HIS A 583 -23.93 -19.46 37.49
CA HIS A 583 -24.37 -19.34 38.88
C HIS A 583 -23.82 -18.08 39.55
N LEU A 584 -22.54 -17.77 39.36
CA LEU A 584 -21.91 -16.55 39.89
C LEU A 584 -22.61 -15.28 39.35
N LEU A 585 -22.99 -15.31 38.08
CA LEU A 585 -23.68 -14.19 37.42
C LEU A 585 -25.12 -14.03 37.92
N LEU A 586 -25.83 -15.14 38.17
CA LEU A 586 -27.14 -15.13 38.82
C LEU A 586 -27.08 -14.64 40.26
N GLU A 587 -26.06 -15.04 41.02
CA GLU A 587 -25.86 -14.65 42.41
C GLU A 587 -25.45 -13.17 42.53
N ALA A 588 -24.62 -12.68 41.59
CA ALA A 588 -24.31 -11.26 41.46
C ALA A 588 -25.56 -10.42 41.11
N LEU A 589 -26.41 -10.91 40.21
CA LEU A 589 -27.68 -10.26 39.87
C LEU A 589 -28.68 -10.28 41.04
N ALA A 590 -28.74 -11.36 41.81
CA ALA A 590 -29.57 -11.45 43.00
C ALA A 590 -29.07 -10.51 44.12
N SER A 591 -27.75 -10.41 44.30
CA SER A 591 -27.12 -9.48 45.24
C SER A 591 -27.37 -8.02 44.83
N ALA A 592 -27.23 -7.71 43.54
CA ALA A 592 -27.56 -6.39 42.98
C ALA A 592 -29.05 -6.05 43.14
N HIS A 593 -29.94 -7.04 43.00
CA HIS A 593 -31.37 -6.88 43.27
C HIS A 593 -31.63 -6.53 44.73
N LYS A 594 -30.99 -7.23 45.68
CA LYS A 594 -31.11 -6.94 47.11
C LYS A 594 -30.63 -5.52 47.44
N HIS A 595 -29.48 -5.12 46.90
CA HIS A 595 -28.94 -3.76 47.06
C HIS A 595 -29.84 -2.67 46.45
N CYS A 596 -30.34 -2.87 45.22
CA CYS A 596 -31.27 -1.92 44.59
C CYS A 596 -32.61 -1.84 45.34
N HIS A 597 -33.11 -2.98 45.84
CA HIS A 597 -34.36 -3.04 46.57
C HIS A 597 -34.25 -2.42 47.97
N GLU A 598 -33.12 -2.59 48.66
CA GLU A 598 -32.81 -1.92 49.94
C GLU A 598 -32.64 -0.41 49.75
N ALA A 599 -31.93 0.03 48.70
CA ALA A 599 -31.79 1.45 48.35
C ALA A 599 -33.12 2.15 48.00
N CYS A 600 -34.15 1.39 47.60
CA CYS A 600 -35.45 1.93 47.19
C CYS A 600 -36.56 1.87 48.26
N ARG A 601 -36.29 1.35 49.47
CA ARG A 601 -37.36 0.94 50.41
C ARG A 601 -37.77 1.97 51.49
N GLY A 602 -37.23 3.19 51.52
CA GLY A 602 -37.53 4.16 52.58
C GLY A 602 -37.82 5.58 52.10
N GLU A 603 -38.55 6.36 52.91
CA GLU A 603 -38.55 7.81 52.82
C GLU A 603 -37.12 8.32 53.03
N VAL A 604 -36.65 9.21 52.16
CA VAL A 604 -35.30 9.77 52.22
C VAL A 604 -35.22 10.75 53.39
N THR A 605 -34.89 10.25 54.58
CA THR A 605 -34.63 11.09 55.76
C THR A 605 -33.15 11.50 55.79
N TRP A 606 -32.86 12.65 56.41
CA TRP A 606 -31.51 13.19 56.53
C TRP A 606 -30.53 12.22 57.19
N ASP A 607 -30.98 11.46 58.20
CA ASP A 607 -30.15 10.45 58.88
C ASP A 607 -29.74 9.30 57.95
N CYS A 608 -30.63 8.85 57.07
CA CYS A 608 -30.31 7.84 56.06
C CYS A 608 -29.23 8.35 55.09
N MET A 609 -29.40 9.57 54.57
CA MET A 609 -28.44 10.19 53.65
C MET A 609 -27.09 10.42 54.32
N LYS A 610 -27.07 10.90 55.56
CA LYS A 610 -25.85 11.13 56.34
C LYS A 610 -25.06 9.85 56.55
N THR A 611 -25.73 8.74 56.84
CA THR A 611 -25.09 7.43 57.03
C THR A 611 -24.46 6.95 55.72
N GLN A 612 -25.21 7.02 54.61
CA GLN A 612 -24.72 6.66 53.28
C GLN A 612 -23.58 7.55 52.78
N LEU A 613 -23.63 8.86 53.05
CA LEU A 613 -22.54 9.79 52.73
C LEU A 613 -21.30 9.49 53.56
N SER A 614 -21.47 9.16 54.86
CA SER A 614 -20.36 8.81 55.73
C SER A 614 -19.66 7.51 55.30
N GLU A 615 -20.44 6.50 54.89
CA GLU A 615 -19.92 5.24 54.34
C GLU A 615 -19.24 5.47 52.99
N ALA A 616 -19.81 6.30 52.11
CA ALA A 616 -19.19 6.64 50.83
C ALA A 616 -17.89 7.43 50.99
N VAL A 617 -17.83 8.37 51.94
CA VAL A 617 -16.61 9.11 52.27
C VAL A 617 -15.56 8.18 52.87
N HIS A 618 -15.97 7.24 53.73
CA HIS A 618 -15.07 6.25 54.30
C HIS A 618 -14.52 5.28 53.23
N TRP A 619 -15.38 4.84 52.32
CA TRP A 619 -15.01 3.94 51.22
C TRP A 619 -14.09 4.64 50.20
N THR A 620 -14.40 5.88 49.84
CA THR A 620 -13.54 6.69 48.95
C THR A 620 -12.19 6.98 49.59
N TRP A 621 -12.14 7.23 50.90
CA TRP A 621 -10.90 7.36 51.65
C TRP A 621 -10.07 6.07 51.63
N LEU A 622 -10.68 4.91 51.88
CA LEU A 622 -10.03 3.60 51.78
C LEU A 622 -9.47 3.35 50.37
N CYS A 623 -10.25 3.61 49.32
CA CYS A 623 -9.76 3.49 47.95
C CYS A 623 -8.63 4.46 47.64
N LEU A 624 -8.70 5.70 48.13
CA LEU A 624 -7.61 6.67 47.93
C LEU A 624 -6.33 6.18 48.63
N GLN A 625 -6.48 5.65 49.84
CA GLN A 625 -5.39 5.06 50.61
C GLN A 625 -4.75 3.89 49.85
N ASP A 626 -5.54 2.93 49.36
CA ASP A 626 -5.05 1.79 48.60
C ASP A 626 -4.34 2.22 47.31
N ILE A 627 -4.88 3.20 46.59
CA ILE A 627 -4.24 3.75 45.37
C ILE A 627 -2.93 4.45 45.72
N THR A 628 -2.88 5.22 46.81
CA THR A 628 -1.65 5.88 47.24
C THR A 628 -0.59 4.90 47.71
N VAL A 629 -0.97 3.82 48.38
CA VAL A 629 -0.05 2.74 48.78
C VAL A 629 0.47 2.01 47.54
N ALA A 630 -0.40 1.63 46.61
CA ALA A 630 0.00 1.00 45.35
C ALA A 630 0.94 1.89 44.51
N PHE A 631 0.71 3.20 44.51
CA PHE A 631 1.59 4.17 43.84
C PHE A 631 2.95 4.29 44.55
N LEU A 632 2.97 4.27 45.89
CA LEU A 632 4.19 4.31 46.68
C LEU A 632 5.02 3.04 46.48
N ASP A 633 4.39 1.87 46.48
CA ASP A 633 5.02 0.58 46.23
C ASP A 633 5.59 0.52 44.80
N TRP A 634 4.86 1.04 43.82
CA TRP A 634 5.35 1.17 42.45
C TRP A 634 6.57 2.11 42.34
N ALA A 635 6.54 3.26 43.03
CA ALA A 635 7.65 4.21 43.04
C ALA A 635 8.91 3.65 43.75
N LEU A 636 8.73 2.92 44.84
CA LEU A 636 9.81 2.24 45.57
C LEU A 636 10.40 1.06 44.77
N ALA A 637 9.56 0.33 44.02
CA ALA A 637 10.02 -0.70 43.08
C ALA A 637 10.86 -0.11 41.93
N LEU A 638 10.56 1.13 41.51
CA LEU A 638 11.32 1.83 40.47
C LEU A 638 12.67 2.35 40.97
N ILE A 639 12.74 2.77 42.23
CA ILE A 639 13.97 3.28 42.86
C ILE A 639 14.91 2.14 43.26
N SER A 640 14.37 0.95 43.59
CA SER A 640 15.18 -0.24 43.93
C SER A 640 15.74 -0.99 42.70
N GLN A 641 15.40 -0.57 41.48
CA GLN A 641 15.96 -1.08 40.22
C GLN A 641 17.02 -0.15 39.59
N GLN A 642 17.43 0.92 40.28
CA GLN A 642 18.67 1.68 40.02
C GLN A 642 19.73 1.27 41.03
#